data_AF-W7DC79-F1
#
_entry.id   AF-W7DC79-F1
#
_cell.length_a   1.000
_cell.length_b   1.000
_cell.length_c   1.000
_cell.angle_alpha   90.00
_cell.angle_beta   90.00
_cell.angle_gamma   90.00
#
_symmetry.space_group_name_H-M   'P 1'
#
loop_
_entity.id
_entity.type
_entity.pdbx_description
1 polymer ?
#
loop_
_entity_poly.entity_id
_entity_poly.type
_entity_poly.pdbx_seq_one_letter_code
_entity_poly.pdbx_strand_id
1 'polypeptide(L)'
;MEKVQKIPPELIDKAANVDIIEYIQSEGNGGLLQKMGKYYQYNFEDHGTIRIDSFKNYFIHNATGEAGNAIAFVRYFEGLSFRKAVEKLLGNEYEPAVKRKPEKKKPFDYYFKDKKTTAKARKYLVEERKLDAELIDTLIAKGFIRQAGDEDDIIFVWTENGKENGKVIGAAEQGTIRDHDRFGSRGTKKKVAANVTPNTGFNVVLGTPKKLFLFEAPIDALSFWSNNKHLTDCRIVSMTGVQNGVVRHYIAETYRQYGVFPENVYIGVDNDPAGQRFADKYVYDPGYETPDGKTLSYKPLLVGDHQIPEWYLEKYKELAQEHFIPWEILAAIHKAETNLSDTNEITNGFKIGRYFGKHLKAREKPSVIDIDACLGRCAIALKDVSPNSRASLESFLKEENVPTDEMLSYVDKVEHYYNLYVGQGFEAVSEQPLKDWNEKRQDDLQHNRLDLTETLNQEGFMLSEEFFELQQDNLQRKPFQYYLSNADNAEHVYKHLVNQYGLDKEIVSALLQKGMIREDSYHRAVFLWGKQGTVVGGDILGTEFDKNRFGKEGIERKVMANSKDHYGFNVKIGKPETVYFFTNPVELMSFWTLYRNQIQNAKLMSMSGFDQDTVMRELRTTLRAGGRIKEMHLCVSRDSDGMEFLDQFAQHPLYQADQKVLKTAEGYEDIKIKSNLPRFGKNWSDELQVKRERHQKGYAILSKTATTATSKRYRACQHCRTLVRCWSGGFTLYEICMLRSSLII
;
A
#
# COMPACT_ATOMS: atom_id res chain seq x y z
N MET A 1 38.70 -24.10 -11.38
CA MET A 1 37.96 -23.74 -10.15
C MET A 1 38.16 -24.87 -9.16
N GLU A 2 38.96 -24.67 -8.11
CA GLU A 2 39.07 -25.63 -7.01
C GLU A 2 37.69 -25.80 -6.36
N LYS A 3 37.26 -27.05 -6.18
CA LYS A 3 36.04 -27.37 -5.44
C LYS A 3 36.20 -26.84 -4.01
N VAL A 4 35.39 -25.85 -3.62
CA VAL A 4 35.34 -25.38 -2.23
C VAL A 4 34.92 -26.55 -1.34
N GLN A 5 35.89 -27.12 -0.61
CA GLN A 5 35.67 -28.24 0.29
C GLN A 5 34.76 -27.78 1.43
N LYS A 6 33.64 -28.48 1.63
CA LYS A 6 32.63 -28.17 2.65
C LYS A 6 33.22 -28.50 4.03
N ILE A 7 33.09 -27.58 4.99
CA ILE A 7 33.52 -27.81 6.37
C ILE A 7 32.58 -28.84 7.01
N PRO A 8 33.10 -29.90 7.66
CA PRO A 8 32.28 -30.87 8.37
C PRO A 8 31.39 -30.23 9.45
N PRO A 9 30.12 -30.64 9.60
CA PRO A 9 29.21 -30.12 10.62
C PRO A 9 29.75 -30.20 12.04
N GLU A 10 30.48 -31.27 12.40
CA GLU A 10 31.05 -31.41 13.74
C GLU A 10 32.07 -30.31 14.09
N LEU A 11 32.81 -29.83 13.09
CA LEU A 11 33.79 -28.75 13.28
C LEU A 11 33.09 -27.40 13.43
N ILE A 12 31.97 -27.20 12.71
CA ILE A 12 31.12 -26.03 12.87
C ILE A 12 30.51 -26.02 14.28
N ASP A 13 29.99 -27.15 14.75
CA ASP A 13 29.44 -27.26 16.09
C ASP A 13 30.51 -27.04 17.16
N LYS A 14 31.71 -27.59 16.99
CA LYS A 14 32.82 -27.36 17.92
C LYS A 14 33.19 -25.87 17.98
N ALA A 15 33.37 -25.21 16.84
CA ALA A 15 33.65 -23.78 16.77
C ALA A 15 32.52 -22.92 17.35
N ALA A 16 31.26 -23.28 17.09
CA ALA A 16 30.09 -22.59 17.64
C ALA A 16 30.00 -22.66 19.17
N ASN A 17 30.58 -23.70 19.78
CA ASN A 17 30.55 -23.93 21.22
C ASN A 17 31.78 -23.36 21.97
N VAL A 18 32.75 -22.73 21.31
CA VAL A 18 33.85 -22.02 21.99
C VAL A 18 33.28 -20.94 22.92
N ASP A 19 33.79 -20.80 24.15
CA ASP A 19 33.35 -19.75 25.06
C ASP A 19 33.77 -18.37 24.55
N ILE A 20 32.79 -17.49 24.29
CA ILE A 20 33.04 -16.13 23.80
C ILE A 20 33.87 -15.32 24.81
N ILE A 21 33.70 -15.56 26.11
CA ILE A 21 34.44 -14.86 27.16
C ILE A 21 35.89 -15.31 27.16
N GLU A 22 36.14 -16.62 27.07
CA GLU A 22 37.49 -17.17 26.98
C GLU A 22 38.22 -16.65 25.73
N TYR A 23 37.52 -16.62 24.60
CA TYR A 23 38.04 -16.04 23.36
C TYR A 23 38.45 -14.58 23.56
N ILE A 24 37.60 -13.76 24.17
CA ILE A 24 37.90 -12.35 24.44
C ILE A 24 39.04 -12.19 25.45
N GLN A 25 39.14 -13.06 26.45
CA GLN A 25 40.23 -12.98 27.44
C GLN A 25 41.58 -13.38 26.82
N SER A 26 41.56 -14.31 25.85
CA SER A 26 42.76 -14.79 25.15
C SER A 26 43.22 -13.85 24.04
N GLU A 27 42.28 -13.36 23.23
CA GLU A 27 42.55 -12.63 21.97
C GLU A 27 42.06 -11.17 22.00
N GLY A 28 41.44 -10.73 23.10
CA GLY A 28 40.87 -9.39 23.22
C GLY A 28 41.95 -8.31 23.19
N ASN A 29 41.93 -7.51 22.13
CA ASN A 29 42.82 -6.36 21.93
C ASN A 29 42.55 -5.21 22.93
N GLY A 30 42.85 -5.41 24.22
CA GLY A 30 42.89 -4.35 25.24
C GLY A 30 41.55 -3.85 25.78
N GLY A 31 40.42 -4.47 25.42
CA GLY A 31 39.10 -4.09 25.94
C GLY A 31 38.86 -4.52 27.40
N LEU A 32 38.08 -3.71 28.13
CA LEU A 32 37.67 -4.00 29.50
C LEU A 32 36.43 -4.89 29.52
N LEU A 33 36.58 -6.13 29.99
CA LEU A 33 35.48 -7.07 30.18
C LEU A 33 34.94 -6.98 31.62
N GLN A 34 33.78 -6.36 31.80
CA GLN A 34 33.13 -6.21 33.10
C GLN A 34 32.02 -7.24 33.31
N LYS A 35 32.07 -7.98 34.42
CA LYS A 35 31.00 -8.93 34.77
C LYS A 35 29.80 -8.20 35.40
N MET A 36 28.61 -8.43 34.86
CA MET A 36 27.33 -7.89 35.33
C MET A 36 26.32 -9.03 35.53
N GLY A 37 26.49 -9.79 36.61
CA GLY A 37 25.69 -10.98 36.89
C GLY A 37 25.96 -12.10 35.88
N LYS A 38 24.94 -12.51 35.11
CA LYS A 38 25.09 -13.51 34.04
C LYS A 38 25.62 -12.92 32.72
N TYR A 39 25.60 -11.60 32.58
CA TYR A 39 26.12 -10.93 31.40
C TYR A 39 27.55 -10.47 31.64
N TYR A 40 28.36 -10.47 30.59
CA TYR A 40 29.61 -9.73 30.54
C TYR A 40 29.42 -8.57 29.58
N GLN A 41 29.83 -7.39 30.01
CA GLN A 41 29.87 -6.20 29.20
C GLN A 41 31.31 -6.03 28.73
N TYR A 42 31.54 -6.19 27.44
CA TYR A 42 32.84 -5.94 26.83
C TYR A 42 32.86 -4.51 26.28
N ASN A 43 33.64 -3.66 26.95
CA ASN A 43 33.90 -2.28 26.55
C ASN A 43 35.25 -2.26 25.84
N PHE A 44 35.28 -1.93 24.56
CA PHE A 44 36.53 -1.66 23.84
C PHE A 44 36.57 -0.18 23.46
N GLU A 45 37.79 0.37 23.32
CA GLU A 45 38.06 1.81 23.32
C GLU A 45 37.05 2.63 22.48
N ASP A 46 36.46 3.64 23.14
CA ASP A 46 35.52 4.69 22.66
C ASP A 46 34.26 4.28 21.89
N HIS A 47 33.99 2.98 21.68
CA HIS A 47 33.17 2.52 20.55
C HIS A 47 32.18 1.37 20.87
N GLY A 48 31.30 1.60 21.84
CA GLY A 48 30.09 0.79 22.02
C GLY A 48 30.24 -0.43 22.93
N THR A 49 29.10 -0.96 23.36
CA THR A 49 29.01 -1.99 24.41
C THR A 49 28.49 -3.30 23.86
N ILE A 50 29.33 -4.34 23.83
CA ILE A 50 28.86 -5.71 23.52
C ILE A 50 28.43 -6.38 24.82
N ARG A 51 27.20 -6.93 24.84
CA ARG A 51 26.75 -7.78 25.95
C ARG A 51 26.87 -9.24 25.56
N ILE A 52 27.45 -10.02 26.45
CA ILE A 52 27.64 -11.47 26.28
C ILE A 52 26.85 -12.17 27.37
N ASP A 53 25.89 -13.01 27.01
CA ASP A 53 25.20 -13.88 27.95
C ASP A 53 26.05 -15.14 28.18
N SER A 54 26.73 -15.20 29.33
CA SER A 54 27.61 -16.32 29.69
C SER A 54 26.90 -17.66 29.85
N PHE A 55 25.56 -17.67 29.99
CA PHE A 55 24.79 -18.92 30.11
C PHE A 55 24.39 -19.46 28.74
N LYS A 56 24.09 -18.57 27.79
CA LYS A 56 23.73 -18.93 26.42
C LYS A 56 24.93 -19.03 25.49
N ASN A 57 26.10 -18.56 25.93
CA ASN A 57 27.26 -18.33 25.08
C ASN A 57 26.89 -17.54 23.82
N TYR A 58 26.28 -16.38 24.04
CA TYR A 58 25.64 -15.60 22.98
C TYR A 58 25.91 -14.11 23.16
N PHE A 59 26.40 -13.45 22.12
CA PHE A 59 26.66 -12.00 22.14
C PHE A 59 25.51 -11.23 21.49
N ILE A 60 25.34 -9.98 21.92
CA ILE A 60 24.44 -9.00 21.32
C ILE A 60 25.14 -7.64 21.33
N HIS A 61 25.23 -7.01 20.17
CA HIS A 61 25.59 -5.60 20.02
C HIS A 61 24.34 -4.79 19.69
N ASN A 62 23.83 -4.04 20.68
CA ASN A 62 22.53 -3.38 20.56
C ASN A 62 22.49 -2.28 19.48
N ALA A 63 23.63 -1.62 19.20
CA ALA A 63 23.68 -0.53 18.23
C ALA A 63 23.53 -1.05 16.78
N THR A 64 24.24 -2.12 16.43
CA THR A 64 24.20 -2.70 15.07
C THR A 64 23.16 -3.81 14.91
N GLY A 65 22.61 -4.33 16.02
CA GLY A 65 21.72 -5.50 16.01
C GLY A 65 22.42 -6.83 15.76
N GLU A 66 23.76 -6.85 15.69
CA GLU A 66 24.55 -8.06 15.46
C GLU A 66 24.55 -8.95 16.70
N ALA A 67 24.30 -10.24 16.50
CA ALA A 67 24.16 -11.19 17.60
C ALA A 67 24.41 -12.62 17.14
N GLY A 68 24.82 -13.51 18.06
CA GLY A 68 25.07 -14.89 17.70
C GLY A 68 25.94 -15.67 18.68
N ASN A 69 26.31 -16.89 18.26
CA ASN A 69 27.28 -17.75 18.95
C ASN A 69 28.73 -17.28 18.70
N ALA A 70 29.72 -18.07 19.11
CA ALA A 70 31.14 -17.73 18.97
C ALA A 70 31.58 -17.50 17.52
N ILE A 71 31.07 -18.27 16.54
CA ILE A 71 31.39 -18.05 15.13
C ILE A 71 30.88 -16.68 14.69
N ALA A 72 29.62 -16.37 15.00
CA ALA A 72 29.05 -15.07 14.66
C ALA A 72 29.81 -13.93 15.37
N PHE A 73 30.23 -14.14 16.61
CA PHE A 73 31.03 -13.17 17.35
C PHE A 73 32.35 -12.88 16.66
N VAL A 74 33.14 -13.90 16.30
CA VAL A 74 34.45 -13.71 15.64
C VAL A 74 34.29 -13.07 14.26
N ARG A 75 33.28 -13.50 13.49
CA ARG A 75 32.96 -12.88 12.19
C ARG A 75 32.65 -11.40 12.35
N TYR A 76 31.82 -11.07 13.34
CA TYR A 76 31.46 -9.69 13.63
C TYR A 76 32.66 -8.91 14.14
N PHE A 77 33.23 -9.32 15.26
CA PHE A 77 34.27 -8.62 16.00
C PHE A 77 35.58 -8.42 15.22
N GLU A 78 35.93 -9.36 14.33
CA GLU A 78 37.17 -9.31 13.53
C GLU A 78 36.93 -9.12 12.02
N GLY A 79 35.68 -9.05 11.56
CA GLY A 79 35.36 -8.92 10.13
C GLY A 79 35.77 -10.14 9.29
N LEU A 80 35.81 -11.35 9.88
CA LEU A 80 36.22 -12.57 9.21
C LEU A 80 35.07 -13.25 8.44
N SER A 81 35.41 -13.96 7.36
CA SER A 81 34.47 -14.85 6.67
C SER A 81 34.12 -16.06 7.54
N PHE A 82 33.00 -16.74 7.26
CA PHE A 82 32.57 -17.91 8.03
C PHE A 82 33.67 -18.98 8.15
N ARG A 83 34.32 -19.32 7.03
CA ARG A 83 35.40 -20.32 7.02
C ARG A 83 36.61 -19.88 7.84
N LYS A 84 37.05 -18.62 7.68
CA LYS A 84 38.17 -18.08 8.47
C LYS A 84 37.85 -18.00 9.96
N ALA A 85 36.60 -17.68 10.32
CA ALA A 85 36.17 -17.66 11.72
C ALA A 85 36.16 -19.07 12.33
N VAL A 86 35.68 -20.07 11.59
CA VAL A 86 35.74 -21.48 12.03
C VAL A 86 37.20 -21.95 12.16
N GLU A 87 38.04 -21.67 11.16
CA GLU A 87 39.47 -22.01 11.19
C GLU A 87 40.19 -21.34 12.37
N LYS A 88 39.89 -20.06 12.66
CA LYS A 88 40.48 -19.35 13.81
C LYS A 88 40.03 -19.91 15.16
N LEU A 89 38.73 -20.21 15.31
CA LEU A 89 38.17 -20.79 16.54
C LEU A 89 38.66 -22.23 16.79
N LEU A 90 39.11 -22.93 15.75
CA LEU A 90 39.66 -24.29 15.85
C LEU A 90 41.19 -24.33 15.86
N GLY A 91 41.85 -23.23 15.48
CA GLY A 91 43.31 -23.13 15.38
C GLY A 91 44.02 -22.96 16.73
N ASN A 92 43.29 -22.54 17.76
CA ASN A 92 43.76 -22.42 19.14
C ASN A 92 42.93 -23.31 20.07
N GLU A 93 43.50 -23.70 21.20
CA GLU A 93 42.80 -24.46 22.25
C GLU A 93 41.99 -23.53 23.14
N TYR A 94 40.77 -23.18 22.71
CA TYR A 94 39.80 -22.47 23.56
C TYR A 94 38.92 -23.46 24.32
N GLU A 95 38.56 -23.10 25.55
CA GLU A 95 37.59 -23.86 26.34
C GLU A 95 36.17 -23.77 25.73
N PRO A 96 35.42 -24.88 25.70
CA PRO A 96 34.02 -24.84 25.30
C PRO A 96 33.16 -24.18 26.38
N ALA A 97 32.12 -23.48 25.94
CA ALA A 97 31.18 -22.84 26.83
C ALA A 97 30.51 -23.85 27.77
N VAL A 98 30.57 -23.57 29.07
CA VAL A 98 29.92 -24.40 30.08
C VAL A 98 28.41 -24.24 29.95
N LYS A 99 27.72 -25.33 29.58
CA LYS A 99 26.25 -25.38 29.54
C LYS A 99 25.66 -25.24 30.95
N ARG A 100 25.36 -24.02 31.36
CA ARG A 100 24.70 -23.74 32.64
C ARG A 100 23.19 -23.89 32.47
N LYS A 101 22.55 -24.65 33.36
CA LYS A 101 21.09 -24.68 33.42
C LYS A 101 20.59 -23.27 33.78
N PRO A 102 19.60 -22.71 33.06
CA PRO A 102 19.04 -21.42 33.43
C PRO A 102 18.46 -21.53 34.84
N GLU A 103 18.95 -20.70 35.77
CA GLU A 103 18.32 -20.56 37.08
C GLU A 103 16.87 -20.14 36.88
N LYS A 104 15.94 -20.80 37.58
CA LYS A 104 14.53 -20.38 37.61
C LYS A 104 14.49 -18.98 38.23
N LYS A 105 14.28 -17.95 37.41
CA LYS A 105 14.11 -16.57 37.91
C LYS A 105 12.93 -16.54 38.87
N LYS A 106 13.13 -15.90 40.02
CA LYS A 106 12.03 -15.60 40.94
C LYS A 106 11.03 -14.68 40.20
N PRO A 107 9.71 -14.84 40.42
CA PRO A 107 8.72 -13.89 39.90
C PRO A 107 9.02 -12.46 40.38
N PHE A 108 8.56 -11.47 39.62
CA PHE A 108 8.60 -10.09 40.07
C PHE A 108 7.83 -9.94 41.39
N ASP A 109 8.44 -9.23 42.33
CA ASP A 109 7.80 -8.77 43.56
C ASP A 109 8.04 -7.27 43.67
N TYR A 110 6.99 -6.52 44.01
CA TYR A 110 7.06 -5.07 43.99
C TYR A 110 7.86 -4.57 45.21
N TYR A 111 9.11 -4.19 44.98
CA TYR A 111 10.06 -3.81 46.03
C TYR A 111 10.27 -2.30 46.19
N PHE A 112 9.62 -1.47 45.37
CA PHE A 112 9.76 -0.02 45.47
C PHE A 112 9.07 0.49 46.73
N LYS A 113 9.72 1.43 47.42
CA LYS A 113 9.14 2.13 48.57
C LYS A 113 8.39 3.36 48.07
N ASP A 114 7.08 3.21 47.90
CA ASP A 114 6.22 4.27 47.40
C ASP A 114 6.15 5.44 48.38
N LYS A 115 6.25 6.66 47.87
CA LYS A 115 5.98 7.88 48.64
C LYS A 115 4.49 8.08 48.81
N LYS A 116 4.10 8.75 49.89
CA LYS A 116 2.70 9.10 50.18
C LYS A 116 2.09 10.07 49.16
N THR A 117 2.93 10.81 48.43
CA THR A 117 2.51 11.80 47.44
C THR A 117 3.21 11.53 46.11
N THR A 118 2.50 11.80 45.02
CA THR A 118 2.97 11.71 43.63
C THR A 118 3.20 13.10 43.02
N ALA A 119 3.28 14.16 43.83
CA ALA A 119 3.32 15.55 43.36
C ALA A 119 4.48 15.83 42.38
N LYS A 120 5.68 15.29 42.62
CA LYS A 120 6.83 15.52 41.72
C LYS A 120 6.72 14.71 40.43
N ALA A 121 6.27 13.46 40.53
CA ALA A 121 5.97 12.63 39.37
C ALA A 121 4.92 13.30 38.46
N ARG A 122 3.82 13.76 39.05
CA ARG A 122 2.76 14.49 38.35
C ARG A 122 3.29 15.77 37.72
N LYS A 123 4.03 16.59 38.49
CA LYS A 123 4.63 17.84 38.00
C LYS A 123 5.50 17.58 36.78
N TYR A 124 6.43 16.64 36.87
CA TYR A 124 7.32 16.29 35.76
C TYR A 124 6.54 15.81 34.52
N LEU A 125 5.57 14.91 34.70
CA LEU A 125 4.80 14.36 33.58
C LEU A 125 3.89 15.40 32.90
N VAL A 126 3.26 16.27 33.67
CA VAL A 126 2.30 17.28 33.15
C VAL A 126 3.00 18.55 32.70
N GLU A 127 3.89 19.11 33.52
CA GLU A 127 4.47 20.43 33.24
C GLU A 127 5.69 20.34 32.32
N GLU A 128 6.56 19.35 32.51
CA GLU A 128 7.78 19.19 31.69
C GLU A 128 7.53 18.33 30.46
N ARG A 129 6.91 17.16 30.63
CA ARG A 129 6.60 16.24 29.52
C ARG A 129 5.30 16.56 28.79
N LYS A 130 4.57 17.59 29.24
CA LYS A 130 3.34 18.11 28.64
C LYS A 130 2.20 17.09 28.52
N LEU A 131 2.24 15.98 29.26
CA LEU A 131 1.19 14.95 29.22
C LEU A 131 -0.14 15.49 29.77
N ASP A 132 -1.25 14.90 29.31
CA ASP A 132 -2.58 15.32 29.75
C ASP A 132 -2.79 15.10 31.25
N ALA A 133 -3.20 16.17 31.96
CA ALA A 133 -3.30 16.14 33.42
C ALA A 133 -4.35 15.14 33.93
N GLU A 134 -5.50 15.03 33.25
CA GLU A 134 -6.58 14.12 33.64
C GLU A 134 -6.17 12.65 33.44
N LEU A 135 -5.49 12.36 32.33
CA LEU A 135 -4.92 11.04 32.07
C LEU A 135 -3.91 10.66 33.16
N ILE A 136 -2.97 11.56 33.48
CA ILE A 136 -1.95 11.29 34.51
C ILE A 136 -2.59 11.10 35.89
N ASP A 137 -3.54 11.96 36.26
CA ASP A 137 -4.27 11.85 37.53
C ASP A 137 -5.03 10.52 37.63
N THR A 138 -5.65 10.09 36.53
CA THR A 138 -6.34 8.80 36.44
C THR A 138 -5.37 7.63 36.61
N LEU A 139 -4.20 7.66 35.96
CA LEU A 139 -3.21 6.58 36.05
C LEU A 139 -2.54 6.52 37.42
N ILE A 140 -2.38 7.66 38.10
CA ILE A 140 -1.94 7.73 39.50
C ILE A 140 -3.00 7.11 40.41
N ALA A 141 -4.27 7.52 40.27
CA ALA A 141 -5.37 7.00 41.07
C ALA A 141 -5.53 5.48 40.92
N LYS A 142 -5.36 4.97 39.69
CA LYS A 142 -5.40 3.54 39.36
C LYS A 142 -4.11 2.78 39.66
N GLY A 143 -3.12 3.43 40.27
CA GLY A 143 -1.87 2.79 40.68
C GLY A 143 -0.92 2.36 39.55
N PHE A 144 -1.19 2.75 38.30
CA PHE A 144 -0.30 2.53 37.14
C PHE A 144 0.92 3.44 37.17
N ILE A 145 0.81 4.61 37.80
CA ILE A 145 1.92 5.55 38.02
C ILE A 145 2.08 5.75 39.52
N ARG A 146 3.31 5.55 40.01
CA ARG A 146 3.69 5.76 41.41
C ARG A 146 4.96 6.60 41.47
N GLN A 147 5.28 7.10 42.66
CA GLN A 147 6.52 7.84 42.93
C GLN A 147 7.29 7.09 44.01
N ALA A 148 8.55 6.75 43.77
CA ALA A 148 9.37 5.97 44.70
C ALA A 148 10.82 6.48 44.77
N GLY A 149 11.52 6.09 45.84
CA GLY A 149 12.95 6.36 46.03
C GLY A 149 13.30 7.78 46.50
N ASP A 150 14.54 7.99 46.92
CA ASP A 150 15.01 9.28 47.44
C ASP A 150 15.08 10.36 46.34
N GLU A 151 15.35 9.94 45.09
CA GLU A 151 15.44 10.81 43.90
C GLU A 151 14.07 11.16 43.28
N ASP A 152 12.95 10.75 43.91
CA ASP A 152 11.58 11.00 43.42
C ASP A 152 11.35 10.46 42.00
N ASP A 153 11.78 9.23 41.77
CA ASP A 153 11.61 8.53 40.50
C ASP A 153 10.14 8.15 40.28
N ILE A 154 9.73 8.20 39.02
CA ILE A 154 8.43 7.75 38.54
C ILE A 154 8.51 6.25 38.29
N ILE A 155 7.56 5.50 38.84
CA ILE A 155 7.41 4.07 38.64
C ILE A 155 6.17 3.82 37.78
N PHE A 156 6.38 3.37 36.54
CA PHE A 156 5.33 2.88 35.66
C PHE A 156 5.10 1.39 35.93
N VAL A 157 3.98 1.06 36.56
CA VAL A 157 3.66 -0.29 37.04
C VAL A 157 3.05 -1.14 35.93
N TRP A 158 3.56 -2.36 35.74
CA TRP A 158 3.09 -3.28 34.71
C TRP A 158 2.17 -4.31 35.34
N THR A 159 0.97 -4.47 34.80
CA THR A 159 0.03 -5.50 35.27
C THR A 159 -0.14 -6.59 34.22
N GLU A 160 -0.43 -7.81 34.69
CA GLU A 160 -0.53 -9.02 33.86
C GLU A 160 -1.60 -8.92 32.78
N ASN A 161 -2.63 -8.08 32.99
CA ASN A 161 -3.76 -7.93 32.08
C ASN A 161 -3.99 -6.47 31.68
N GLY A 162 -3.10 -5.53 32.05
CA GLY A 162 -3.29 -4.10 31.79
C GLY A 162 -4.48 -3.47 32.52
N LYS A 163 -4.99 -4.10 33.59
CA LYS A 163 -6.05 -3.56 34.46
C LYS A 163 -5.48 -3.16 35.81
N GLU A 164 -6.16 -2.22 36.49
CA GLU A 164 -5.79 -1.66 37.80
C GLU A 164 -5.61 -2.73 38.89
N ASN A 165 -6.47 -3.74 38.91
CA ASN A 165 -6.41 -4.85 39.88
C ASN A 165 -5.64 -6.07 39.37
N GLY A 166 -4.90 -5.93 38.26
CA GLY A 166 -4.08 -7.00 37.71
C GLY A 166 -2.87 -7.28 38.60
N LYS A 167 -2.41 -8.53 38.60
CA LYS A 167 -1.16 -8.90 39.28
C LYS A 167 -0.01 -8.05 38.72
N VAL A 168 0.74 -7.40 39.61
CA VAL A 168 1.93 -6.64 39.21
C VAL A 168 3.02 -7.61 38.77
N ILE A 169 3.52 -7.43 37.55
CA ILE A 169 4.48 -8.33 36.89
C ILE A 169 5.78 -7.63 36.49
N GLY A 170 5.87 -6.32 36.71
CA GLY A 170 7.07 -5.55 36.48
C GLY A 170 6.87 -4.06 36.69
N ALA A 171 7.93 -3.30 36.46
CA ALA A 171 7.87 -1.85 36.45
C ALA A 171 9.02 -1.24 35.63
N ALA A 172 8.78 -0.04 35.11
CA ALA A 172 9.81 0.83 34.54
C ALA A 172 10.01 2.05 35.45
N GLU A 173 11.26 2.43 35.67
CA GLU A 173 11.69 3.54 36.51
C GLU A 173 12.19 4.69 35.62
N GLN A 174 11.69 5.89 35.88
CA GLN A 174 12.03 7.12 35.16
C GLN A 174 12.38 8.23 36.14
N GLY A 175 13.59 8.76 36.05
CA GLY A 175 14.04 9.87 36.87
C GLY A 175 13.41 11.20 36.46
N THR A 176 13.26 12.08 37.45
CA THR A 176 12.70 13.45 37.30
C THR A 176 13.77 14.54 37.30
N ILE A 177 15.04 14.19 37.53
CA ILE A 177 16.18 15.12 37.57
C ILE A 177 16.95 15.05 36.25
N ARG A 178 17.18 16.21 35.62
CA ARG A 178 18.06 16.34 34.45
C ARG A 178 19.52 16.47 34.88
N ASP A 179 20.34 15.51 34.48
CA ASP A 179 21.78 15.43 34.72
C ASP A 179 22.45 14.70 33.55
N HIS A 180 22.96 15.48 32.58
CA HIS A 180 23.61 14.93 31.39
C HIS A 180 25.01 14.37 31.67
N ASP A 181 25.67 14.81 32.73
CA ASP A 181 26.97 14.26 33.13
C ASP A 181 26.80 12.84 33.68
N ARG A 182 25.74 12.61 34.48
CA ARG A 182 25.43 11.31 35.08
C ARG A 182 24.71 10.36 34.13
N PHE A 183 23.84 10.86 33.26
CA PHE A 183 22.94 10.04 32.42
C PHE A 183 23.19 10.16 30.91
N GLY A 184 24.22 10.90 30.50
CA GLY A 184 24.61 11.09 29.09
C GLY A 184 23.58 11.88 28.29
N SER A 185 23.48 11.58 26.99
CA SER A 185 22.57 12.27 26.06
C SER A 185 21.10 12.24 26.50
N ARG A 186 20.68 11.23 27.26
CA ARG A 186 19.30 11.09 27.76
C ARG A 186 18.94 12.07 28.88
N GLY A 187 19.94 12.59 29.60
CA GLY A 187 19.77 13.54 30.70
C GLY A 187 19.00 13.00 31.92
N THR A 188 18.35 11.85 31.88
CA THR A 188 17.55 11.31 32.99
C THR A 188 17.75 9.82 33.16
N LYS A 189 17.51 9.32 34.38
CA LYS A 189 17.54 7.89 34.70
C LYS A 189 16.40 7.15 33.99
N LYS A 190 16.70 6.04 33.31
CA LYS A 190 15.71 5.11 32.72
C LYS A 190 16.13 3.67 33.01
N LYS A 191 15.31 2.90 33.73
CA LYS A 191 15.62 1.51 34.13
C LYS A 191 14.39 0.61 34.09
N VAL A 192 14.60 -0.67 33.83
CA VAL A 192 13.59 -1.72 34.02
C VAL A 192 13.88 -2.43 35.33
N ALA A 193 12.85 -2.71 36.13
CA ALA A 193 12.99 -3.36 37.43
C ALA A 193 13.63 -4.76 37.32
N ALA A 194 14.23 -5.25 38.40
CA ALA A 194 14.78 -6.60 38.41
C ALA A 194 13.66 -7.66 38.42
N ASN A 195 13.88 -8.80 37.76
CA ASN A 195 12.96 -9.95 37.75
C ASN A 195 11.56 -9.69 37.18
N VAL A 196 11.38 -8.68 36.33
CA VAL A 196 10.13 -8.52 35.56
C VAL A 196 9.80 -9.79 34.76
N THR A 197 8.51 -10.02 34.54
CA THR A 197 8.07 -11.09 33.64
C THR A 197 8.71 -10.90 32.26
N PRO A 198 9.34 -11.94 31.67
CA PRO A 198 9.99 -11.81 30.37
C PRO A 198 9.02 -11.39 29.26
N ASN A 199 9.50 -10.58 28.32
CA ASN A 199 8.74 -10.12 27.14
C ASN A 199 7.47 -9.31 27.49
N THR A 200 7.42 -8.66 28.65
CA THR A 200 6.33 -7.76 29.01
C THR A 200 6.83 -6.32 29.16
N GLY A 201 5.89 -5.39 29.32
CA GLY A 201 6.15 -3.97 29.48
C GLY A 201 5.00 -3.25 30.18
N PHE A 202 5.13 -1.94 30.32
CA PHE A 202 4.03 -1.11 30.83
C PHE A 202 2.85 -1.25 29.87
N ASN A 203 1.65 -1.52 30.38
CA ASN A 203 0.50 -1.72 29.51
C ASN A 203 -0.81 -1.35 30.20
N VAL A 204 -1.76 -0.85 29.42
CA VAL A 204 -3.11 -0.50 29.84
C VAL A 204 -4.11 -1.01 28.80
N VAL A 205 -5.20 -1.62 29.25
CA VAL A 205 -6.30 -2.10 28.39
C VAL A 205 -7.52 -1.19 28.54
N LEU A 206 -8.09 -0.78 27.40
CA LEU A 206 -9.30 0.00 27.29
C LEU A 206 -10.37 -0.85 26.59
N GLY A 207 -11.49 -1.11 27.26
CA GLY A 207 -12.58 -1.92 26.69
C GLY A 207 -12.14 -3.35 26.34
N THR A 208 -12.58 -3.82 25.16
CA THR A 208 -12.18 -5.13 24.60
C THR A 208 -11.08 -4.92 23.56
N PRO A 209 -9.82 -5.31 23.81
CA PRO A 209 -8.67 -4.89 23.00
C PRO A 209 -8.63 -5.54 21.61
N LYS A 210 -9.29 -4.93 20.63
CA LYS A 210 -9.24 -5.29 19.20
C LYS A 210 -8.02 -4.70 18.47
N LYS A 211 -7.43 -3.65 19.04
CA LYS A 211 -6.23 -2.95 18.53
C LYS A 211 -5.10 -3.05 19.54
N LEU A 212 -3.87 -3.23 19.07
CA LEU A 212 -2.66 -3.24 19.90
C LEU A 212 -1.73 -2.10 19.48
N PHE A 213 -1.43 -1.18 20.38
CA PHE A 213 -0.47 -0.08 20.16
C PHE A 213 0.81 -0.34 20.95
N LEU A 214 1.96 -0.41 20.28
CA LEU A 214 3.25 -0.68 20.89
C LEU A 214 4.20 0.50 20.73
N PHE A 215 4.70 1.03 21.84
CA PHE A 215 5.60 2.17 21.90
C PHE A 215 6.94 1.80 22.52
N GLU A 216 7.99 2.58 22.26
CA GLU A 216 9.31 2.32 22.82
C GLU A 216 9.37 2.56 24.33
N ALA A 217 8.74 3.62 24.84
CA ALA A 217 8.72 3.95 26.27
C ALA A 217 7.33 4.35 26.81
N PRO A 218 7.15 4.36 28.14
CA PRO A 218 5.87 4.76 28.73
C PRO A 218 5.48 6.21 28.41
N ILE A 219 6.44 7.13 28.36
CA ILE A 219 6.17 8.54 28.05
C ILE A 219 5.64 8.69 26.61
N ASP A 220 6.14 7.92 25.65
CA ASP A 220 5.67 7.94 24.25
C ASP A 220 4.24 7.41 24.16
N ALA A 221 3.99 6.26 24.81
CA ALA A 221 2.65 5.68 24.89
C ALA A 221 1.62 6.65 25.50
N LEU A 222 2.01 7.35 26.57
CA LEU A 222 1.14 8.33 27.23
C LEU A 222 1.02 9.64 26.43
N SER A 223 2.04 10.03 25.67
CA SER A 223 1.96 11.20 24.78
C SER A 223 0.96 10.94 23.66
N PHE A 224 1.05 9.78 22.99
CA PHE A 224 0.06 9.33 22.02
C PHE A 224 -1.35 9.30 22.60
N TRP A 225 -1.53 8.68 23.78
CA TRP A 225 -2.84 8.60 24.41
C TRP A 225 -3.38 9.98 24.84
N SER A 226 -2.51 10.89 25.27
CA SER A 226 -2.90 12.26 25.59
C SER A 226 -3.44 13.04 24.37
N ASN A 227 -2.96 12.72 23.16
CA ASN A 227 -3.48 13.26 21.90
C ASN A 227 -4.74 12.52 21.41
N ASN A 228 -4.94 11.27 21.84
CA ASN A 228 -6.00 10.38 21.37
C ASN A 228 -6.91 9.91 22.51
N LYS A 229 -7.51 10.86 23.25
CA LYS A 229 -8.32 10.56 24.45
C LYS A 229 -9.60 9.75 24.16
N HIS A 230 -10.01 9.67 22.91
CA HIS A 230 -11.19 8.92 22.45
C HIS A 230 -10.91 7.42 22.21
N LEU A 231 -9.68 6.94 22.42
CA LEU A 231 -9.33 5.53 22.24
C LEU A 231 -10.20 4.62 23.11
N THR A 232 -10.80 3.62 22.46
CA THR A 232 -11.53 2.52 23.09
C THR A 232 -11.13 1.20 22.43
N ASP A 233 -11.48 0.08 23.07
CA ASP A 233 -11.29 -1.27 22.54
C ASP A 233 -9.85 -1.54 22.05
N CYS A 234 -8.87 -1.12 22.84
CA CYS A 234 -7.46 -1.25 22.52
C CYS A 234 -6.60 -1.61 23.73
N ARG A 235 -5.39 -2.07 23.45
CA ARG A 235 -4.32 -2.21 24.43
C ARG A 235 -3.16 -1.32 24.03
N ILE A 236 -2.72 -0.49 24.97
CA ILE A 236 -1.56 0.38 24.82
C ILE A 236 -0.41 -0.24 25.60
N VAL A 237 0.74 -0.42 24.96
CA VAL A 237 1.91 -1.11 25.49
C VAL A 237 3.16 -0.26 25.27
N SER A 238 4.00 -0.14 26.28
CA SER A 238 5.39 0.32 26.15
C SER A 238 6.33 -0.89 26.28
N MET A 239 7.14 -1.13 25.26
CA MET A 239 8.07 -2.26 25.19
C MET A 239 9.34 -2.07 26.03
N THR A 240 9.61 -0.84 26.52
CA THR A 240 10.85 -0.47 27.23
C THR A 240 12.09 -0.74 26.38
N GLY A 241 12.09 -0.20 25.16
CA GLY A 241 13.04 -0.47 24.09
C GLY A 241 12.43 -1.35 22.98
N VAL A 242 13.06 -1.34 21.81
CA VAL A 242 12.67 -2.10 20.62
C VAL A 242 12.84 -3.63 20.79
N GLN A 243 11.86 -4.30 21.42
CA GLN A 243 11.94 -5.72 21.80
C GLN A 243 10.93 -6.62 21.06
N ASN A 244 11.41 -7.43 20.11
CA ASN A 244 10.55 -8.30 19.28
C ASN A 244 9.71 -9.31 20.10
N GLY A 245 10.27 -9.77 21.22
CA GLY A 245 9.57 -10.70 22.12
C GLY A 245 8.29 -10.09 22.72
N VAL A 246 8.29 -8.78 22.96
CA VAL A 246 7.15 -8.07 23.56
C VAL A 246 5.97 -7.99 22.60
N VAL A 247 6.23 -7.70 21.31
CA VAL A 247 5.20 -7.70 20.27
C VAL A 247 4.48 -9.05 20.20
N ARG A 248 5.25 -10.13 20.06
CA ARG A 248 4.71 -11.51 19.99
C ARG A 248 3.97 -11.91 21.27
N HIS A 249 4.51 -11.50 22.42
CA HIS A 249 3.89 -11.77 23.71
C HIS A 249 2.50 -11.14 23.79
N TYR A 250 2.37 -9.84 23.50
CA TYR A 250 1.09 -9.15 23.68
C TYR A 250 0.05 -9.51 22.63
N ILE A 251 0.43 -9.90 21.40
CA ILE A 251 -0.52 -10.49 20.44
C ILE A 251 -1.11 -11.79 21.02
N ALA A 252 -0.25 -12.72 21.43
CA ALA A 252 -0.67 -14.02 21.94
C ALA A 252 -1.40 -13.94 23.28
N GLU A 253 -0.95 -13.05 24.17
CA GLU A 253 -1.58 -12.84 25.46
C GLU A 253 -2.96 -12.22 25.27
N THR A 254 -3.10 -11.18 24.42
CA THR A 254 -4.38 -10.50 24.21
C THR A 254 -5.43 -11.48 23.71
N TYR A 255 -5.07 -12.34 22.75
CA TYR A 255 -5.92 -13.43 22.30
C TYR A 255 -6.29 -14.40 23.43
N ARG A 256 -5.31 -14.82 24.25
CA ARG A 256 -5.53 -15.78 25.34
C ARG A 256 -6.41 -15.22 26.47
N GLN A 257 -6.18 -13.97 26.87
CA GLN A 257 -6.87 -13.36 28.01
C GLN A 257 -8.24 -12.80 27.64
N TYR A 258 -8.39 -12.25 26.43
CA TYR A 258 -9.59 -11.53 26.02
C TYR A 258 -10.42 -12.27 24.98
N GLY A 259 -9.92 -13.38 24.41
CA GLY A 259 -10.59 -14.12 23.34
C GLY A 259 -10.69 -13.35 22.03
N VAL A 260 -9.95 -12.25 21.90
CA VAL A 260 -9.98 -11.36 20.73
C VAL A 260 -8.61 -11.38 20.06
N PHE A 261 -8.61 -11.70 18.77
CA PHE A 261 -7.43 -11.59 17.94
C PHE A 261 -7.31 -10.11 17.51
N PRO A 262 -6.20 -9.42 17.80
CA PRO A 262 -6.07 -8.03 17.42
C PRO A 262 -6.02 -7.93 15.89
N GLU A 263 -6.92 -7.17 15.28
CA GLU A 263 -6.98 -6.99 13.82
C GLU A 263 -5.82 -6.11 13.33
N ASN A 264 -5.41 -5.15 14.17
CA ASN A 264 -4.38 -4.16 13.85
C ASN A 264 -3.36 -4.06 14.99
N VAL A 265 -2.07 -4.10 14.61
CA VAL A 265 -0.93 -3.91 15.50
C VAL A 265 -0.15 -2.67 15.05
N TYR A 266 -0.20 -1.60 15.84
CA TYR A 266 0.46 -0.34 15.55
C TYR A 266 1.85 -0.30 16.20
N ILE A 267 2.86 0.04 15.42
CA ILE A 267 4.27 0.11 15.82
C ILE A 267 4.67 1.59 15.93
N GLY A 268 4.57 2.16 17.13
CA GLY A 268 4.91 3.55 17.46
C GLY A 268 6.28 3.68 18.14
N VAL A 269 7.32 3.22 17.48
CA VAL A 269 8.72 3.36 17.95
C VAL A 269 9.31 4.71 17.54
N ASP A 270 10.44 5.09 18.13
CA ASP A 270 11.15 6.32 17.81
C ASP A 270 11.53 6.35 16.32
N ASN A 271 11.41 7.50 15.67
CA ASN A 271 11.84 7.73 14.29
C ASN A 271 13.37 7.95 14.23
N ASP A 272 14.10 6.91 14.62
CA ASP A 272 15.55 6.89 14.67
C ASP A 272 16.10 5.60 14.06
N PRO A 273 17.43 5.44 13.90
CA PRO A 273 17.98 4.25 13.26
C PRO A 273 17.53 2.93 13.90
N ALA A 274 17.35 2.87 15.23
CA ALA A 274 16.94 1.64 15.91
C ALA A 274 15.44 1.38 15.72
N GLY A 275 14.60 2.41 15.78
CA GLY A 275 13.17 2.29 15.57
C GLY A 275 12.81 1.99 14.12
N GLN A 276 13.45 2.63 13.14
CA GLN A 276 13.29 2.33 11.71
C GLN A 276 13.60 0.86 11.40
N ARG A 277 14.76 0.35 11.86
CA ARG A 277 15.13 -1.07 11.74
C ARG A 277 14.16 -2.02 12.44
N PHE A 278 13.51 -1.56 13.51
CA PHE A 278 12.52 -2.36 14.22
C PHE A 278 11.19 -2.40 13.48
N ALA A 279 10.70 -1.26 13.00
CA ALA A 279 9.46 -1.14 12.24
C ALA A 279 9.50 -1.97 10.96
N ASP A 280 10.61 -1.92 10.22
CA ASP A 280 10.80 -2.66 8.96
C ASP A 280 10.58 -4.18 9.08
N LYS A 281 10.80 -4.75 10.27
CA LYS A 281 10.60 -6.19 10.54
C LYS A 281 9.13 -6.63 10.55
N TYR A 282 8.22 -5.68 10.67
CA TYR A 282 6.79 -5.93 10.83
C TYR A 282 5.99 -5.28 9.72
N VAL A 283 6.34 -4.05 9.37
CA VAL A 283 5.58 -3.18 8.46
C VAL A 283 5.60 -3.73 7.03
N TYR A 284 6.67 -4.40 6.61
CA TYR A 284 6.80 -5.02 5.28
C TYR A 284 6.75 -6.54 5.33
N ASP A 285 6.35 -7.12 6.46
CA ASP A 285 6.03 -8.54 6.59
C ASP A 285 4.59 -8.74 6.07
N PRO A 286 4.32 -9.70 5.16
CA PRO A 286 2.97 -9.97 4.65
C PRO A 286 1.96 -10.36 5.75
N GLY A 287 2.42 -10.56 6.98
CA GLY A 287 1.58 -10.72 8.15
C GLY A 287 1.29 -12.20 8.44
N TYR A 288 0.40 -12.41 9.41
CA TYR A 288 0.03 -13.76 9.84
C TYR A 288 -1.47 -13.96 9.65
N GLU A 289 -1.83 -14.96 8.84
CA GLU A 289 -3.20 -15.44 8.74
C GLU A 289 -3.41 -16.60 9.72
N THR A 290 -4.41 -16.47 10.58
CA THR A 290 -4.81 -17.56 11.47
C THR A 290 -5.53 -18.67 10.70
N PRO A 291 -5.56 -19.91 11.19
CA PRO A 291 -6.30 -21.01 10.53
C PRO A 291 -7.80 -20.76 10.32
N ASP A 292 -8.41 -19.81 11.05
CA ASP A 292 -9.79 -19.35 10.88
C ASP A 292 -9.94 -18.18 9.88
N GLY A 293 -8.89 -17.84 9.13
CA GLY A 293 -8.90 -16.84 8.06
C GLY A 293 -8.79 -15.39 8.54
N LYS A 294 -8.39 -15.14 9.79
CA LYS A 294 -8.18 -13.76 10.29
C LYS A 294 -6.76 -13.32 9.99
N THR A 295 -6.63 -12.15 9.38
CA THR A 295 -5.31 -11.59 9.04
C THR A 295 -4.90 -10.56 10.09
N LEU A 296 -3.68 -10.71 10.61
CA LEU A 296 -3.02 -9.71 11.44
C LEU A 296 -2.32 -8.68 10.55
N SER A 297 -2.72 -7.40 10.64
CA SER A 297 -2.03 -6.32 9.93
C SER A 297 -1.15 -5.50 10.89
N TYR A 298 0.10 -5.27 10.49
CA TYR A 298 1.00 -4.33 11.16
C TYR A 298 0.90 -2.95 10.51
N LYS A 299 0.88 -1.89 11.33
CA LYS A 299 0.79 -0.50 10.89
C LYS A 299 1.90 0.33 11.52
N PRO A 300 2.71 1.07 10.74
CA PRO A 300 3.66 2.02 11.31
C PRO A 300 2.91 3.16 12.01
N LEU A 301 3.52 3.71 13.05
CA LEU A 301 3.02 4.86 13.81
C LEU A 301 4.22 5.71 14.26
N LEU A 302 5.20 5.87 13.36
CA LEU A 302 6.46 6.58 13.61
C LEU A 302 6.23 8.07 13.40
N VAL A 303 6.53 8.85 14.44
CA VAL A 303 6.36 10.31 14.41
C VAL A 303 7.34 10.95 13.42
N GLY A 304 6.86 11.94 12.66
CA GLY A 304 7.73 12.71 11.76
C GLY A 304 8.30 11.88 10.61
N ASP A 305 7.80 10.67 10.38
CA ASP A 305 8.31 9.81 9.31
C ASP A 305 7.99 10.40 7.93
N HIS A 306 6.89 11.15 7.83
CA HIS A 306 6.47 11.93 6.66
C HIS A 306 7.18 13.27 6.52
N GLN A 307 7.96 13.72 7.51
CA GLN A 307 8.60 15.03 7.47
C GLN A 307 9.86 15.02 6.60
N ILE A 308 10.04 16.07 5.81
CA ILE A 308 11.23 16.31 5.00
C ILE A 308 11.78 17.70 5.36
N PRO A 309 13.06 17.81 5.73
CA PRO A 309 13.68 19.11 5.90
C PRO A 309 13.67 19.97 4.64
N GLU A 310 13.34 21.25 4.76
CA GLU A 310 13.25 22.22 3.65
C GLU A 310 14.55 22.27 2.84
N TRP A 311 15.71 22.24 3.51
CA TRP A 311 17.03 22.29 2.85
C TRP A 311 17.33 21.07 1.98
N TYR A 312 16.71 19.92 2.24
CA TYR A 312 16.80 18.76 1.36
C TYR A 312 15.81 18.84 0.20
N LEU A 313 14.60 19.34 0.47
CA LEU A 313 13.57 19.48 -0.55
C LEU A 313 14.02 20.38 -1.70
N GLU A 314 14.70 21.48 -1.40
CA GLU A 314 15.32 22.37 -2.40
C GLU A 314 16.33 21.62 -3.27
N LYS A 315 17.29 20.93 -2.64
CA LYS A 315 18.32 20.12 -3.32
C LYS A 315 17.73 19.04 -4.22
N TYR A 316 16.70 18.33 -3.75
CA TYR A 316 16.05 17.28 -4.54
C TYR A 316 15.42 17.85 -5.81
N LYS A 317 14.72 18.99 -5.70
CA LYS A 317 14.04 19.63 -6.83
C LYS A 317 15.03 20.17 -7.86
N GLU A 318 16.13 20.77 -7.42
CA GLU A 318 17.18 21.27 -8.31
C GLU A 318 17.82 20.13 -9.13
N LEU A 319 18.26 19.06 -8.46
CA LEU A 319 18.87 17.90 -9.12
C LEU A 319 17.87 17.16 -10.02
N ALA A 320 16.62 17.03 -9.57
CA ALA A 320 15.55 16.44 -10.35
C ALA A 320 15.32 17.19 -11.67
N GLN A 321 15.35 18.53 -11.63
CA GLN A 321 15.22 19.36 -12.82
C GLN A 321 16.43 19.22 -13.75
N GLU A 322 17.65 19.17 -13.22
CA GLU A 322 18.88 18.99 -14.00
C GLU A 322 18.92 17.64 -14.71
N HIS A 323 18.51 16.57 -14.03
CA HIS A 323 18.59 15.20 -14.53
C HIS A 323 17.30 14.70 -15.21
N PHE A 324 16.23 15.50 -15.23
CA PHE A 324 14.91 15.14 -15.76
C PHE A 324 14.28 13.90 -15.08
N ILE A 325 14.40 13.80 -13.75
CA ILE A 325 13.84 12.71 -12.93
C ILE A 325 12.83 13.28 -11.92
N PRO A 326 11.93 12.46 -11.34
CA PRO A 326 11.10 12.89 -10.21
C PRO A 326 11.98 13.16 -8.97
N TRP A 327 11.73 14.24 -8.24
CA TRP A 327 12.48 14.53 -7.01
C TRP A 327 12.07 13.58 -5.87
N GLU A 328 10.84 13.07 -5.93
CA GLU A 328 10.22 12.20 -4.95
C GLU A 328 10.98 10.88 -4.82
N ILE A 329 11.46 10.30 -5.93
CA ILE A 329 12.20 9.02 -5.88
C ILE A 329 13.59 9.20 -5.29
N LEU A 330 14.23 10.35 -5.53
CA LEU A 330 15.51 10.69 -4.92
C LEU A 330 15.36 10.85 -3.39
N ALA A 331 14.32 11.58 -2.96
CA ALA A 331 13.97 11.73 -1.56
C ALA A 331 13.62 10.39 -0.90
N ALA A 332 12.85 9.54 -1.58
CA ALA A 332 12.42 8.24 -1.07
C ALA A 332 13.60 7.29 -0.84
N ILE A 333 14.58 7.25 -1.76
CA ILE A 333 15.79 6.44 -1.58
C ILE A 333 16.63 6.98 -0.41
N HIS A 334 16.80 8.30 -0.29
CA HIS A 334 17.52 8.89 0.83
C HIS A 334 16.83 8.58 2.17
N LYS A 335 15.50 8.71 2.22
CA LYS A 335 14.68 8.35 3.38
C LYS A 335 14.81 6.87 3.73
N ALA A 336 14.71 5.98 2.74
CA ALA A 336 14.76 4.54 2.96
C ALA A 336 16.15 4.05 3.40
N GLU A 337 17.24 4.62 2.88
CA GLU A 337 18.60 4.19 3.23
C GLU A 337 19.04 4.65 4.62
N THR A 338 18.90 5.96 4.89
CA THR A 338 19.53 6.60 6.05
C THR A 338 18.56 7.44 6.88
N ASN A 339 17.25 7.35 6.63
CA ASN A 339 16.23 8.18 7.28
C ASN A 339 16.52 9.69 7.16
N LEU A 340 17.01 10.13 6.00
CA LEU A 340 17.43 11.52 5.73
C LEU A 340 18.63 12.01 6.59
N SER A 341 19.41 11.10 7.17
CA SER A 341 20.59 11.45 7.96
C SER A 341 21.71 12.07 7.11
N ASP A 342 22.46 12.98 7.72
CA ASP A 342 23.72 13.52 7.21
C ASP A 342 24.92 12.57 7.39
N THR A 343 24.71 11.36 7.92
CA THR A 343 25.72 10.32 8.08
C THR A 343 25.44 9.11 7.20
N ASN A 344 26.44 8.25 7.03
CA ASN A 344 26.32 6.99 6.29
C ASN A 344 25.74 5.81 7.11
N GLU A 345 25.09 6.05 8.25
CA GLU A 345 24.44 4.98 9.00
C GLU A 345 23.23 4.44 8.23
N ILE A 346 23.24 3.13 7.93
CA ILE A 346 22.08 2.45 7.34
C ILE A 346 20.98 2.29 8.40
N THR A 347 19.80 2.83 8.12
CA THR A 347 18.67 2.85 9.07
C THR A 347 17.56 1.87 8.72
N ASN A 348 17.58 1.23 7.54
CA ASN A 348 16.60 0.19 7.22
C ASN A 348 16.98 -1.19 7.80
N GLY A 349 15.94 -1.99 8.09
CA GLY A 349 16.04 -3.33 8.66
C GLY A 349 16.71 -4.37 7.76
N PHE A 350 16.81 -4.08 6.46
CA PHE A 350 17.36 -4.96 5.42
C PHE A 350 18.87 -4.74 5.20
N LYS A 351 19.45 -3.77 5.92
CA LYS A 351 20.87 -3.38 5.84
C LYS A 351 21.30 -2.93 4.43
N ILE A 352 20.42 -2.32 3.64
CA ILE A 352 20.75 -1.84 2.30
C ILE A 352 21.18 -0.37 2.36
N GLY A 353 22.32 -0.04 1.77
CA GLY A 353 22.81 1.33 1.65
C GLY A 353 23.75 1.46 0.47
N ARG A 354 23.26 2.04 -0.62
CA ARG A 354 23.97 2.12 -1.90
C ARG A 354 24.49 3.51 -2.19
N TYR A 355 23.66 4.52 -1.96
CA TYR A 355 23.97 5.89 -2.34
C TYR A 355 24.36 6.76 -1.15
N PHE A 356 23.69 6.57 -0.01
CA PHE A 356 23.80 7.35 1.21
C PHE A 356 24.37 6.51 2.35
N GLY A 357 23.92 5.26 2.47
CA GLY A 357 24.36 4.35 3.53
C GLY A 357 25.67 3.62 3.21
N LYS A 358 26.38 3.18 4.25
CA LYS A 358 27.58 2.33 4.12
C LYS A 358 27.52 1.15 5.09
N HIS A 359 27.90 -0.03 4.61
CA HIS A 359 28.21 -1.16 5.48
C HIS A 359 29.48 -0.88 6.29
N LEU A 360 29.28 -0.43 7.53
CA LEU A 360 30.35 -0.11 8.46
C LEU A 360 31.04 -1.40 8.93
N LYS A 361 32.37 -1.38 9.02
CA LYS A 361 33.12 -2.43 9.72
C LYS A 361 32.72 -2.41 11.19
N ALA A 362 32.93 -3.51 11.92
CA ALA A 362 32.47 -3.67 13.31
C ALA A 362 32.98 -2.64 14.34
N ARG A 363 33.89 -1.74 13.95
CA ARG A 363 34.44 -0.64 14.76
C ARG A 363 34.40 0.71 14.07
N GLU A 364 33.83 0.76 12.87
CA GLU A 364 33.71 1.99 12.10
C GLU A 364 32.47 2.73 12.57
N LYS A 365 32.64 3.99 12.99
CA LYS A 365 31.52 4.87 13.33
C LYS A 365 30.90 5.43 12.05
N PRO A 366 29.59 5.73 12.05
CA PRO A 366 29.00 6.54 11.00
C PRO A 366 29.78 7.85 10.85
N SER A 367 30.04 8.22 9.61
CA SER A 367 30.72 9.47 9.25
C SER A 367 29.77 10.35 8.46
N VAL A 368 29.93 11.67 8.59
CA VAL A 368 29.20 12.64 7.79
C VAL A 368 29.45 12.38 6.29
N ILE A 369 28.39 12.43 5.49
CA ILE A 369 28.46 12.24 4.04
C ILE A 369 28.45 13.58 3.31
N ASP A 370 29.12 13.63 2.15
CA ASP A 370 28.91 14.70 1.19
C ASP A 370 27.57 14.44 0.49
N ILE A 371 26.52 15.09 1.00
CA ILE A 371 25.15 14.82 0.55
C ILE A 371 24.95 15.19 -0.92
N ASP A 372 25.58 16.27 -1.40
CA ASP A 372 25.44 16.73 -2.78
C ASP A 372 26.09 15.72 -3.74
N ALA A 373 27.25 15.19 -3.37
CA ALA A 373 27.89 14.12 -4.14
C ALA A 373 27.07 12.82 -4.13
N CYS A 374 26.47 12.44 -3.00
CA CYS A 374 25.60 11.26 -2.90
C CYS A 374 24.33 11.41 -3.76
N LEU A 375 23.66 12.56 -3.66
CA LEU A 375 22.48 12.88 -4.44
C LEU A 375 22.78 12.91 -5.94
N GLY A 376 23.88 13.54 -6.36
CA GLY A 376 24.30 13.56 -7.76
C GLY A 376 24.54 12.15 -8.32
N ARG A 377 25.23 11.28 -7.58
CA ARG A 377 25.42 9.87 -8.01
C ARG A 377 24.09 9.13 -8.14
N CYS A 378 23.18 9.32 -7.19
CA CYS A 378 21.85 8.70 -7.23
C CYS A 378 21.02 9.23 -8.42
N ALA A 379 21.01 10.55 -8.65
CA ALA A 379 20.29 11.19 -9.74
C ALA A 379 20.79 10.74 -11.12
N ILE A 380 22.11 10.63 -11.32
CA ILE A 380 22.70 10.10 -12.56
C ILE A 380 22.22 8.66 -12.80
N ALA A 381 22.31 7.80 -11.79
CA ALA A 381 21.89 6.40 -11.91
C ALA A 381 20.38 6.27 -12.19
N LEU A 382 19.56 7.10 -11.55
CA LEU A 382 18.10 7.16 -11.78
C LEU A 382 17.78 7.62 -13.21
N LYS A 383 18.50 8.60 -13.75
CA LYS A 383 18.33 9.08 -15.12
C LYS A 383 18.60 7.97 -16.14
N ASP A 384 19.68 7.23 -15.96
CA ASP A 384 20.10 6.17 -16.90
C ASP A 384 19.10 5.01 -16.97
N VAL A 385 18.48 4.65 -15.84
CA VAL A 385 17.50 3.56 -15.78
C VAL A 385 16.07 4.03 -16.01
N SER A 386 15.75 5.25 -15.57
CA SER A 386 14.40 5.85 -15.60
C SER A 386 13.31 4.88 -15.10
N PRO A 387 13.39 4.42 -13.83
CA PRO A 387 12.48 3.40 -13.32
C PRO A 387 11.03 3.93 -13.31
N ASN A 388 10.18 3.33 -14.14
CA ASN A 388 8.79 3.74 -14.38
C ASN A 388 7.77 2.63 -14.02
N SER A 389 8.26 1.54 -13.43
CA SER A 389 7.49 0.38 -12.99
C SER A 389 8.18 -0.27 -11.81
N ARG A 390 7.44 -1.05 -11.02
CA ARG A 390 7.99 -1.82 -9.90
C ARG A 390 9.13 -2.73 -10.35
N ALA A 391 8.97 -3.44 -11.47
CA ALA A 391 10.04 -4.29 -12.01
C ALA A 391 11.32 -3.49 -12.35
N SER A 392 11.19 -2.28 -12.89
CA SER A 392 12.35 -1.41 -13.14
C SER A 392 12.95 -0.83 -11.87
N LEU A 393 12.14 -0.56 -10.84
CA LEU A 393 12.60 -0.10 -9.53
C LEU A 393 13.32 -1.24 -8.78
N GLU A 394 12.77 -2.45 -8.79
CA GLU A 394 13.41 -3.66 -8.28
C GLU A 394 14.76 -3.89 -8.97
N SER A 395 14.80 -3.78 -10.30
CA SER A 395 16.03 -3.91 -11.08
C SER A 395 17.05 -2.82 -10.73
N PHE A 396 16.60 -1.57 -10.52
CA PHE A 396 17.46 -0.45 -10.15
C PHE A 396 18.05 -0.61 -8.74
N LEU A 397 17.22 -0.96 -7.76
CA LEU A 397 17.59 -1.09 -6.35
C LEU A 397 18.31 -2.40 -6.04
N LYS A 398 18.34 -3.35 -6.98
CA LYS A 398 18.93 -4.67 -6.77
C LYS A 398 20.36 -4.59 -6.25
N GLU A 399 20.60 -5.24 -5.11
CA GLU A 399 21.92 -5.41 -4.52
C GLU A 399 22.36 -6.88 -4.61
N GLU A 400 23.65 -7.08 -4.90
CA GLU A 400 24.22 -8.42 -4.88
C GLU A 400 24.40 -8.89 -3.44
N ASN A 401 24.01 -10.14 -3.14
CA ASN A 401 24.11 -10.80 -1.82
C ASN A 401 23.06 -10.41 -0.77
N VAL A 402 21.94 -9.79 -1.16
CA VAL A 402 20.77 -9.61 -0.29
C VAL A 402 19.71 -10.68 -0.62
N PRO A 403 19.08 -11.33 0.38
CA PRO A 403 17.97 -12.26 0.15
C PRO A 403 16.82 -11.63 -0.63
N THR A 404 16.17 -12.40 -1.51
CA THR A 404 15.07 -11.89 -2.35
C THR A 404 13.95 -11.26 -1.54
N ASP A 405 13.54 -11.87 -0.44
CA ASP A 405 12.44 -11.36 0.39
C ASP A 405 12.82 -10.01 1.04
N GLU A 406 14.05 -9.87 1.55
CA GLU A 406 14.56 -8.62 2.11
C GLU A 406 14.71 -7.52 1.03
N MET A 407 15.10 -7.89 -0.19
CA MET A 407 15.12 -6.97 -1.32
C MET A 407 13.73 -6.47 -1.69
N LEU A 408 12.73 -7.36 -1.71
CA LEU A 408 11.34 -6.98 -2.01
C LEU A 408 10.79 -6.04 -0.93
N SER A 409 11.01 -6.34 0.35
CA SER A 409 10.59 -5.47 1.45
C SER A 409 11.30 -4.11 1.43
N TYR A 410 12.57 -4.04 0.99
CA TYR A 410 13.25 -2.77 0.78
C TYR A 410 12.66 -1.96 -0.38
N VAL A 411 12.33 -2.63 -1.48
CA VAL A 411 11.62 -2.00 -2.61
C VAL A 411 10.27 -1.47 -2.14
N ASP A 412 9.52 -2.25 -1.34
CA ASP A 412 8.26 -1.79 -0.72
C ASP A 412 8.46 -0.54 0.14
N LYS A 413 9.58 -0.46 0.89
CA LYS A 413 9.92 0.72 1.70
C LYS A 413 10.21 1.96 0.86
N VAL A 414 11.00 1.83 -0.20
CA VAL A 414 11.28 2.95 -1.12
C VAL A 414 9.99 3.39 -1.82
N GLU A 415 9.19 2.43 -2.25
CA GLU A 415 7.90 2.67 -2.89
C GLU A 415 6.91 3.37 -1.94
N HIS A 416 6.86 2.96 -0.67
CA HIS A 416 6.06 3.61 0.36
C HIS A 416 6.37 5.11 0.48
N TYR A 417 7.65 5.47 0.66
CA TYR A 417 8.03 6.89 0.77
C TYR A 417 7.84 7.65 -0.54
N TYR A 418 8.14 7.03 -1.68
CA TYR A 418 7.89 7.64 -2.98
C TYR A 418 6.40 8.01 -3.13
N ASN A 419 5.51 7.08 -2.80
CA ASN A 419 4.06 7.29 -2.87
C ASN A 419 3.59 8.37 -1.89
N LEU A 420 4.12 8.36 -0.67
CA LEU A 420 3.85 9.40 0.33
C LEU A 420 4.20 10.79 -0.20
N TYR A 421 5.35 10.92 -0.88
CA TYR A 421 5.86 12.20 -1.37
C TYR A 421 5.10 12.67 -2.63
N VAL A 422 4.82 11.77 -3.57
CA VAL A 422 4.00 12.05 -4.76
C VAL A 422 2.57 12.46 -4.38
N GLY A 423 2.00 11.79 -3.38
CA GLY A 423 0.68 12.10 -2.84
C GLY A 423 0.60 13.42 -2.07
N GLN A 424 1.70 14.16 -1.96
CA GLN A 424 1.84 15.34 -1.10
C GLN A 424 1.50 15.05 0.38
N GLY A 425 1.67 13.80 0.80
CA GLY A 425 1.49 13.36 2.19
C GLY A 425 2.71 13.65 3.07
N PHE A 426 3.67 14.46 2.60
CA PHE A 426 4.83 14.88 3.36
C PHE A 426 4.62 16.27 3.97
N GLU A 427 5.33 16.54 5.05
CA GLU A 427 5.38 17.85 5.68
C GLU A 427 6.80 18.43 5.57
N ALA A 428 6.93 19.58 4.90
CA ALA A 428 8.20 20.29 4.86
C ALA A 428 8.43 20.97 6.22
N VAL A 429 9.59 20.75 6.82
CA VAL A 429 9.96 21.32 8.13
C VAL A 429 11.25 22.11 8.05
N SER A 430 11.30 23.25 8.75
CA SER A 430 12.49 24.10 8.86
C SER A 430 13.49 23.63 9.93
N GLU A 431 13.11 22.61 10.71
CA GLU A 431 13.93 21.94 11.71
C GLU A 431 14.11 20.45 11.37
N GLN A 432 14.81 19.71 12.22
CA GLN A 432 14.93 18.26 12.05
C GLN A 432 13.55 17.58 12.21
N PRO A 433 13.30 16.45 11.52
CA PRO A 433 12.09 15.68 11.71
C PRO A 433 11.92 15.28 13.18
N LEU A 434 10.68 15.31 13.64
CA LEU A 434 10.32 14.90 14.99
C LEU A 434 10.71 13.44 15.22
N LYS A 435 11.28 13.16 16.40
CA LYS A 435 11.81 11.84 16.73
C LYS A 435 10.81 10.93 17.42
N ASP A 436 10.04 11.46 18.37
CA ASP A 436 9.18 10.65 19.24
C ASP A 436 7.82 11.31 19.55
N TRP A 437 6.91 10.54 20.15
CA TRP A 437 5.56 11.02 20.49
C TRP A 437 5.55 12.13 21.54
N ASN A 438 6.58 12.23 22.38
CA ASN A 438 6.68 13.31 23.36
C ASN A 438 7.10 14.64 22.71
N GLU A 439 8.00 14.60 21.72
CA GLU A 439 8.34 15.73 20.88
C GLU A 439 7.13 16.19 20.07
N LYS A 440 6.42 15.27 19.40
CA LYS A 440 5.18 15.59 18.65
C LYS A 440 4.16 16.33 19.48
N ARG A 441 3.91 15.88 20.70
CA ARG A 441 2.93 16.51 21.58
C ARG A 441 3.35 17.92 22.00
N GLN A 442 4.63 18.12 22.29
CA GLN A 442 5.16 19.44 22.63
C GLN A 442 5.05 20.41 21.45
N ASP A 443 5.40 19.93 20.26
CA ASP A 443 5.28 20.63 19.01
C ASP A 443 3.81 20.98 18.67
N ASP A 444 2.87 20.05 18.85
CA ASP A 444 1.43 20.31 18.67
C ASP A 444 0.90 21.37 19.65
N LEU A 445 1.36 21.36 20.90
CA LEU A 445 0.99 22.36 21.89
C LEU A 445 1.55 23.74 21.53
N GLN A 446 2.80 23.79 21.06
CA GLN A 446 3.45 25.02 20.64
C GLN A 446 2.74 25.66 19.44
N HIS A 447 2.25 24.84 18.51
CA HIS A 447 1.56 25.28 17.30
C HIS A 447 0.02 25.25 17.39
N ASN A 448 -0.53 24.97 18.58
CA ASN A 448 -1.97 24.89 18.87
C ASN A 448 -2.75 23.88 17.97
N ARG A 449 -2.12 22.75 17.64
CA ARG A 449 -2.67 21.63 16.83
C ARG A 449 -3.30 20.52 17.69
N LEU A 450 -4.06 20.90 18.70
CA LEU A 450 -4.56 19.95 19.73
C LEU A 450 -5.80 19.12 19.34
N ASP A 451 -6.32 19.27 18.12
CA ASP A 451 -7.50 18.55 17.66
C ASP A 451 -7.12 17.57 16.56
N LEU A 452 -6.94 16.29 16.90
CA LEU A 452 -6.57 15.25 15.95
C LEU A 452 -7.46 14.01 16.15
N THR A 453 -8.71 14.11 15.71
CA THR A 453 -9.45 12.94 15.21
C THR A 453 -8.80 12.32 13.95
N GLU A 454 -7.74 12.95 13.43
CA GLU A 454 -7.03 12.56 12.21
C GLU A 454 -5.86 11.59 12.41
N THR A 455 -5.27 11.45 13.60
CA THR A 455 -4.02 10.66 13.81
C THR A 455 -4.16 9.18 13.42
N LEU A 456 -5.34 8.59 13.62
CA LEU A 456 -5.62 7.21 13.20
C LEU A 456 -6.15 7.10 11.77
N ASN A 457 -6.67 8.19 11.21
CA ASN A 457 -7.23 8.24 9.86
C ASN A 457 -6.17 8.55 8.80
N GLN A 458 -5.05 9.17 9.18
CA GLN A 458 -3.97 9.56 8.25
C GLN A 458 -2.79 8.58 8.19
N GLU A 459 -2.60 7.70 9.18
CA GLU A 459 -1.46 6.75 9.22
C GLU A 459 -1.91 5.28 9.27
N GLY A 460 -3.14 5.02 8.82
CA GLY A 460 -3.66 3.69 8.59
C GLY A 460 -3.13 3.11 7.29
N PHE A 461 -1.88 2.68 7.29
CA PHE A 461 -1.21 1.84 6.28
C PHE A 461 -2.06 1.44 5.06
N MET A 462 -1.83 2.14 3.95
CA MET A 462 -2.13 1.61 2.62
C MET A 462 -1.02 0.62 2.25
N LEU A 463 -1.08 -0.60 2.79
CA LEU A 463 -0.72 -1.76 1.98
C LEU A 463 -2.00 -2.24 1.34
N SER A 464 -2.47 -1.52 0.34
CA SER A 464 -3.58 -1.98 -0.49
C SER A 464 -3.45 -1.37 -1.87
N GLU A 465 -2.94 -2.14 -2.84
CA GLU A 465 -3.14 -1.91 -4.28
C GLU A 465 -2.87 -0.49 -4.82
N GLU A 466 -2.19 0.37 -4.06
CA GLU A 466 -2.04 1.79 -4.35
C GLU A 466 -0.88 2.10 -5.28
N PHE A 467 -0.01 1.12 -5.50
CA PHE A 467 1.05 1.16 -6.49
C PHE A 467 0.56 1.65 -7.87
N PHE A 468 -0.67 1.32 -8.29
CA PHE A 468 -1.17 1.66 -9.63
C PHE A 468 -2.05 2.90 -9.73
N GLU A 469 -2.45 3.51 -8.61
CA GLU A 469 -3.50 4.55 -8.64
C GLU A 469 -2.99 5.97 -8.80
N LEU A 470 -1.77 6.29 -8.31
CA LEU A 470 -1.22 7.65 -8.36
C LEU A 470 -0.15 7.86 -9.44
N GLN A 471 0.56 6.82 -9.89
CA GLN A 471 1.56 6.98 -10.96
C GLN A 471 0.96 7.42 -12.29
N GLN A 472 -0.30 7.11 -12.60
CA GLN A 472 -0.87 7.46 -13.91
C GLN A 472 -1.42 8.87 -14.03
N ASP A 473 -1.66 9.59 -12.93
CA ASP A 473 -2.08 11.00 -13.00
C ASP A 473 -0.94 12.00 -12.77
N ASN A 474 0.21 11.61 -12.18
CA ASN A 474 1.28 12.56 -11.81
C ASN A 474 2.70 12.32 -12.38
N LEU A 475 2.99 11.23 -13.10
CA LEU A 475 4.23 11.13 -13.88
C LEU A 475 4.06 11.85 -15.22
N GLN A 476 4.46 13.12 -15.28
CA GLN A 476 4.77 13.91 -16.50
C GLN A 476 4.07 13.46 -17.81
N ARG A 477 2.75 13.24 -17.84
CA ARG A 477 2.03 13.36 -19.10
C ARG A 477 1.72 14.82 -19.25
N LYS A 478 2.26 15.44 -20.30
CA LYS A 478 1.68 16.69 -20.81
C LYS A 478 0.17 16.48 -20.82
N PRO A 479 -0.63 17.36 -20.19
CA PRO A 479 -2.08 17.21 -20.19
C PRO A 479 -2.51 16.93 -21.63
N PHE A 480 -3.35 15.92 -21.84
CA PHE A 480 -3.72 15.49 -23.19
C PHE A 480 -4.10 16.72 -24.02
N GLN A 481 -3.27 17.04 -25.01
CA GLN A 481 -3.53 18.10 -25.96
C GLN A 481 -3.98 17.45 -27.24
N TYR A 482 -5.19 17.80 -27.66
CA TYR A 482 -5.70 17.38 -28.96
C TYR A 482 -4.78 17.93 -30.06
N TYR A 483 -4.06 17.03 -30.76
CA TYR A 483 -2.97 17.40 -31.67
C TYR A 483 -3.29 17.16 -33.15
N LEU A 484 -4.47 16.63 -33.47
CA LEU A 484 -4.87 16.38 -34.86
C LEU A 484 -5.46 17.64 -35.48
N SER A 485 -5.15 17.87 -36.75
CA SER A 485 -5.85 18.86 -37.56
C SER A 485 -7.24 18.33 -37.91
N ASN A 486 -8.28 19.13 -37.67
CA ASN A 486 -9.66 18.75 -38.03
C ASN A 486 -9.91 19.03 -39.51
N ALA A 487 -10.77 18.23 -40.14
CA ALA A 487 -11.40 18.61 -41.39
C ALA A 487 -12.40 19.76 -41.19
N ASP A 488 -12.75 20.46 -42.26
CA ASP A 488 -13.71 21.58 -42.23
C ASP A 488 -15.13 21.13 -41.82
N ASN A 489 -15.47 19.87 -42.11
CA ASN A 489 -16.71 19.23 -41.70
C ASN A 489 -16.48 17.75 -41.42
N ALA A 490 -17.50 17.07 -40.86
CA ALA A 490 -17.44 15.65 -40.52
C ALA A 490 -18.31 14.77 -41.43
N GLU A 491 -18.58 15.20 -42.67
CA GLU A 491 -19.50 14.50 -43.57
C GLU A 491 -18.99 13.10 -43.97
N HIS A 492 -17.68 12.94 -44.13
CA HIS A 492 -17.09 11.66 -44.51
C HIS A 492 -17.21 10.65 -43.37
N VAL A 493 -16.82 11.06 -42.16
CA VAL A 493 -16.94 10.25 -40.94
C VAL A 493 -18.41 9.94 -40.64
N TYR A 494 -19.32 10.90 -40.81
CA TYR A 494 -20.75 10.66 -40.67
C TYR A 494 -21.24 9.56 -41.61
N LYS A 495 -20.92 9.66 -42.91
CA LYS A 495 -21.29 8.65 -43.91
C LYS A 495 -20.66 7.30 -43.60
N HIS A 496 -19.41 7.26 -43.17
CA HIS A 496 -18.72 6.03 -42.82
C HIS A 496 -19.41 5.33 -41.64
N LEU A 497 -19.63 6.03 -40.53
CA LEU A 497 -20.28 5.49 -39.33
C LEU A 497 -21.74 5.05 -39.58
N VAL A 498 -22.51 5.83 -40.33
CA VAL A 498 -23.94 5.52 -40.59
C VAL A 498 -24.11 4.46 -41.68
N ASN A 499 -23.39 4.57 -42.79
CA ASN A 499 -23.63 3.72 -43.95
C ASN A 499 -22.87 2.40 -43.86
N GLN A 500 -21.61 2.41 -43.40
CA GLN A 500 -20.78 1.21 -43.33
C GLN A 500 -21.03 0.41 -42.05
N TYR A 501 -21.06 1.07 -40.89
CA TYR A 501 -21.32 0.40 -39.61
C TYR A 501 -22.81 0.31 -39.25
N GLY A 502 -23.67 1.01 -39.99
CA GLY A 502 -25.11 0.96 -39.75
C GLY A 502 -25.55 1.64 -38.45
N LEU A 503 -24.78 2.59 -37.94
CA LEU A 503 -25.08 3.27 -36.68
C LEU A 503 -26.29 4.22 -36.83
N ASP A 504 -27.03 4.43 -35.74
CA ASP A 504 -28.21 5.30 -35.71
C ASP A 504 -27.82 6.75 -36.03
N LYS A 505 -28.52 7.36 -37.00
CA LYS A 505 -28.22 8.70 -37.51
C LYS A 505 -28.28 9.78 -36.43
N GLU A 506 -29.25 9.68 -35.52
CA GLU A 506 -29.45 10.68 -34.48
C GLU A 506 -28.37 10.56 -33.40
N ILE A 507 -27.97 9.34 -33.05
CA ILE A 507 -26.86 9.09 -32.13
C ILE A 507 -25.56 9.67 -32.72
N VAL A 508 -25.23 9.35 -33.99
CA VAL A 508 -24.02 9.88 -34.63
C VAL A 508 -24.06 11.41 -34.72
N SER A 509 -25.17 11.98 -35.19
CA SER A 509 -25.32 13.45 -35.28
C SER A 509 -25.19 14.14 -33.93
N ALA A 510 -25.77 13.58 -32.87
CA ALA A 510 -25.68 14.15 -31.53
C ALA A 510 -24.26 14.12 -30.97
N LEU A 511 -23.51 13.04 -31.21
CA LEU A 511 -22.11 12.93 -30.77
C LEU A 511 -21.17 13.85 -31.56
N LEU A 512 -21.40 14.02 -32.86
CA LEU A 512 -20.71 15.02 -33.68
C LEU A 512 -21.00 16.45 -33.20
N GLN A 513 -22.27 16.78 -32.96
CA GLN A 513 -22.68 18.10 -32.48
C GLN A 513 -22.11 18.43 -31.10
N LYS A 514 -22.02 17.44 -30.21
CA LYS A 514 -21.38 17.57 -28.89
C LYS A 514 -19.85 17.59 -28.95
N GLY A 515 -19.26 17.43 -30.13
CA GLY A 515 -17.82 17.38 -30.33
C GLY A 515 -17.16 16.14 -29.73
N MET A 516 -17.94 15.08 -29.44
CA MET A 516 -17.44 13.81 -28.92
C MET A 516 -16.90 12.90 -30.02
N ILE A 517 -17.34 13.12 -31.26
CA ILE A 517 -16.76 12.53 -32.47
C ILE A 517 -16.27 13.69 -33.35
N ARG A 518 -15.10 13.54 -33.96
CA ARG A 518 -14.55 14.48 -34.94
C ARG A 518 -14.04 13.77 -36.17
N GLU A 519 -13.85 14.53 -37.23
CA GLU A 519 -13.13 14.12 -38.43
C GLU A 519 -11.80 14.84 -38.48
N ASP A 520 -10.71 14.09 -38.61
CA ASP A 520 -9.39 14.67 -38.82
C ASP A 520 -9.11 14.94 -40.31
N SER A 521 -8.01 15.65 -40.60
CA SER A 521 -7.62 16.02 -41.96
C SER A 521 -7.29 14.83 -42.88
N TYR A 522 -7.23 13.61 -42.34
CA TYR A 522 -7.05 12.36 -43.09
C TYR A 522 -8.38 11.60 -43.22
N HIS A 523 -9.51 12.26 -42.95
CA HIS A 523 -10.86 11.70 -43.00
C HIS A 523 -11.08 10.51 -42.05
N ARG A 524 -10.33 10.46 -40.94
CA ARG A 524 -10.48 9.43 -39.90
C ARG A 524 -11.47 9.89 -38.83
N ALA A 525 -12.19 8.94 -38.25
CA ALA A 525 -13.08 9.22 -37.12
C ALA A 525 -12.27 9.26 -35.82
N VAL A 526 -12.44 10.33 -35.05
CA VAL A 526 -11.78 10.51 -33.75
C VAL A 526 -12.83 10.56 -32.64
N PHE A 527 -12.85 9.56 -31.77
CA PHE A 527 -13.78 9.43 -30.64
C PHE A 527 -13.13 9.97 -29.37
N LEU A 528 -13.57 11.13 -28.88
CA LEU A 528 -12.92 11.82 -27.78
C LEU A 528 -13.40 11.36 -26.39
N TRP A 529 -12.45 11.21 -25.47
CA TRP A 529 -12.68 10.72 -24.12
C TRP A 529 -12.99 11.88 -23.18
N GLY A 530 -14.20 11.91 -22.61
CA GLY A 530 -14.64 13.00 -21.74
C GLY A 530 -14.54 12.66 -20.25
N LYS A 531 -13.83 13.49 -19.46
CA LYS A 531 -13.82 13.47 -17.98
C LYS A 531 -14.25 14.84 -17.46
N GLN A 532 -15.41 14.93 -16.79
CA GLN A 532 -15.92 16.16 -16.17
C GLN A 532 -15.89 17.40 -17.11
N GLY A 533 -16.19 17.21 -18.39
CA GLY A 533 -16.19 18.31 -19.39
C GLY A 533 -14.84 18.60 -20.03
N THR A 534 -13.77 17.92 -19.62
CA THR A 534 -12.44 17.99 -20.25
C THR A 534 -12.20 16.79 -21.17
N VAL A 535 -11.48 17.01 -22.27
CA VAL A 535 -11.05 15.93 -23.16
C VAL A 535 -9.72 15.40 -22.63
N VAL A 536 -9.65 14.10 -22.36
CA VAL A 536 -8.48 13.45 -21.75
C VAL A 536 -7.84 12.40 -22.65
N GLY A 537 -8.35 12.20 -23.85
CA GLY A 537 -7.85 11.20 -24.79
C GLY A 537 -8.74 11.04 -26.01
N GLY A 538 -8.43 10.05 -26.85
CA GLY A 538 -9.33 9.65 -27.93
C GLY A 538 -8.94 8.34 -28.62
N ASP A 539 -9.91 7.71 -29.27
CA ASP A 539 -9.70 6.60 -30.20
C ASP A 539 -9.74 7.12 -31.65
N ILE A 540 -8.86 6.61 -32.50
CA ILE A 540 -8.85 6.87 -33.94
C ILE A 540 -9.30 5.61 -34.67
N LEU A 541 -10.22 5.81 -35.61
CA LEU A 541 -10.69 4.81 -36.55
C LEU A 541 -10.48 5.31 -37.97
N GLY A 542 -9.66 4.57 -38.72
CA GLY A 542 -9.48 4.77 -40.16
C GLY A 542 -10.77 4.49 -40.93
N THR A 543 -10.95 5.20 -42.04
CA THR A 543 -12.11 5.05 -42.92
C THR A 543 -11.79 4.31 -44.22
N GLU A 544 -10.50 4.04 -44.46
CA GLU A 544 -9.98 3.28 -45.61
C GLU A 544 -9.64 1.84 -45.23
N PHE A 545 -9.74 0.92 -46.20
CA PHE A 545 -9.39 -0.49 -46.04
C PHE A 545 -8.12 -0.84 -46.82
N ASP A 546 -7.06 -1.25 -46.11
CA ASP A 546 -5.80 -1.74 -46.69
C ASP A 546 -5.12 -2.76 -45.75
N LYS A 547 -5.17 -4.05 -46.14
CA LYS A 547 -4.54 -5.14 -45.37
C LYS A 547 -3.02 -5.12 -45.39
N ASN A 548 -2.41 -4.60 -46.45
CA ASN A 548 -0.95 -4.52 -46.55
C ASN A 548 -0.42 -3.45 -45.61
N ARG A 549 -1.19 -2.38 -45.40
CA ARG A 549 -0.83 -1.25 -44.55
C ARG A 549 -1.22 -1.42 -43.07
N PHE A 550 -2.37 -2.04 -42.79
CA PHE A 550 -2.95 -2.11 -41.44
C PHE A 550 -3.08 -3.54 -40.88
N GLY A 551 -2.44 -4.52 -41.52
CA GLY A 551 -2.43 -5.90 -41.06
C GLY A 551 -3.78 -6.61 -41.22
N LYS A 552 -4.03 -7.62 -40.37
CA LYS A 552 -5.13 -8.59 -40.55
C LYS A 552 -6.52 -7.95 -40.56
N GLU A 553 -6.75 -6.89 -39.78
CA GLU A 553 -8.02 -6.17 -39.72
C GLU A 553 -8.24 -5.23 -40.93
N GLY A 554 -7.17 -4.79 -41.58
CA GLY A 554 -7.22 -3.94 -42.77
C GLY A 554 -7.72 -2.52 -42.53
N ILE A 555 -8.01 -2.10 -41.30
CA ILE A 555 -8.45 -0.74 -40.96
C ILE A 555 -7.58 -0.22 -39.81
N GLU A 556 -7.18 1.05 -39.86
CA GLU A 556 -6.42 1.69 -38.77
C GLU A 556 -7.29 1.80 -37.51
N ARG A 557 -6.82 1.25 -36.39
CA ARG A 557 -7.37 1.47 -35.04
C ARG A 557 -6.24 1.79 -34.10
N LYS A 558 -6.35 2.90 -33.38
CA LYS A 558 -5.34 3.28 -32.38
C LYS A 558 -5.91 4.21 -31.33
N VAL A 559 -5.34 4.16 -30.14
CA VAL A 559 -5.54 5.19 -29.11
C VAL A 559 -4.61 6.37 -29.43
N MET A 560 -5.09 7.60 -29.24
CA MET A 560 -4.29 8.82 -29.40
C MET A 560 -3.14 8.83 -28.39
N ALA A 561 -1.98 9.34 -28.81
CA ALA A 561 -0.82 9.45 -27.93
C ALA A 561 -1.14 10.33 -26.71
N ASN A 562 -0.64 9.95 -25.54
CA ASN A 562 -0.87 10.62 -24.26
C ASN A 562 -2.32 10.65 -23.78
N SER A 563 -3.21 9.81 -24.35
CA SER A 563 -4.57 9.65 -23.82
C SER A 563 -4.53 9.05 -22.42
N LYS A 564 -5.34 9.58 -21.48
CA LYS A 564 -5.43 9.14 -20.09
C LYS A 564 -5.63 7.63 -19.99
N ASP A 565 -4.72 6.95 -19.32
CA ASP A 565 -4.71 5.49 -19.23
C ASP A 565 -6.00 4.92 -18.63
N HIS A 566 -6.38 3.72 -19.09
CA HIS A 566 -7.54 2.94 -18.64
C HIS A 566 -8.85 3.74 -18.57
N TYR A 567 -9.14 4.53 -19.60
CA TYR A 567 -10.32 5.42 -19.63
C TYR A 567 -11.25 5.17 -20.83
N GLY A 568 -10.79 5.38 -22.06
CA GLY A 568 -11.60 5.06 -23.23
C GLY A 568 -12.81 5.99 -23.48
N PHE A 569 -13.41 5.81 -24.66
CA PHE A 569 -14.59 6.58 -25.08
C PHE A 569 -15.79 6.24 -24.19
N ASN A 570 -16.47 7.26 -23.65
CA ASN A 570 -17.59 7.02 -22.74
C ASN A 570 -18.73 8.01 -22.92
N VAL A 571 -19.95 7.55 -22.63
CA VAL A 571 -21.20 8.31 -22.72
C VAL A 571 -22.02 8.08 -21.46
N LYS A 572 -22.54 9.16 -20.86
CA LYS A 572 -23.46 9.11 -19.73
C LYS A 572 -24.90 9.37 -20.18
N ILE A 573 -25.82 8.51 -19.75
CA ILE A 573 -27.25 8.61 -20.03
C ILE A 573 -27.98 8.68 -18.68
N GLY A 574 -28.65 9.80 -18.39
CA GLY A 574 -29.36 10.00 -17.12
C GLY A 574 -28.42 10.07 -15.91
N LYS A 575 -28.83 9.48 -14.78
CA LYS A 575 -28.01 9.31 -13.57
C LYS A 575 -27.55 7.85 -13.46
N PRO A 576 -26.32 7.52 -13.87
CA PRO A 576 -25.91 6.13 -14.01
C PRO A 576 -25.91 5.35 -12.70
N GLU A 577 -26.61 4.21 -12.66
CA GLU A 577 -26.42 3.16 -11.65
C GLU A 577 -25.95 1.84 -12.29
N THR A 578 -25.89 1.80 -13.63
CA THR A 578 -25.44 0.66 -14.43
C THR A 578 -24.31 1.08 -15.36
N VAL A 579 -23.27 0.25 -15.50
CA VAL A 579 -22.15 0.49 -16.42
C VAL A 579 -22.02 -0.63 -17.43
N TYR A 580 -21.81 -0.29 -18.71
CA TYR A 580 -21.59 -1.24 -19.79
C TYR A 580 -20.19 -1.03 -20.38
N PHE A 581 -19.41 -2.11 -20.46
CA PHE A 581 -18.03 -2.09 -20.96
C PHE A 581 -17.93 -2.79 -22.32
N PHE A 582 -17.34 -2.12 -23.31
CA PHE A 582 -17.21 -2.59 -24.70
C PHE A 582 -15.76 -2.56 -25.16
N THR A 583 -15.39 -3.45 -26.08
CA THR A 583 -14.01 -3.52 -26.59
C THR A 583 -13.58 -2.22 -27.29
N ASN A 584 -14.44 -1.60 -28.10
CA ASN A 584 -14.12 -0.37 -28.84
C ASN A 584 -15.34 0.55 -29.00
N PRO A 585 -15.15 1.83 -29.42
CA PRO A 585 -16.27 2.78 -29.57
C PRO A 585 -17.34 2.35 -30.58
N VAL A 586 -16.96 1.64 -31.64
CA VAL A 586 -17.90 1.17 -32.66
C VAL A 586 -18.84 0.13 -32.05
N GLU A 587 -18.31 -0.83 -31.30
CA GLU A 587 -19.13 -1.85 -30.61
C GLU A 587 -20.08 -1.23 -29.58
N LEU A 588 -19.60 -0.25 -28.81
CA LEU A 588 -20.43 0.55 -27.91
C LEU A 588 -21.59 1.18 -28.67
N MET A 589 -21.31 1.87 -29.78
CA MET A 589 -22.34 2.54 -30.58
C MET A 589 -23.28 1.57 -31.29
N SER A 590 -22.79 0.41 -31.71
CA SER A 590 -23.62 -0.63 -32.31
C SER A 590 -24.60 -1.22 -31.29
N PHE A 591 -24.13 -1.50 -30.07
CA PHE A 591 -24.99 -1.91 -28.97
C PHE A 591 -26.00 -0.81 -28.62
N TRP A 592 -25.55 0.45 -28.50
CA TRP A 592 -26.45 1.55 -28.20
C TRP A 592 -27.51 1.73 -29.30
N THR A 593 -27.15 1.57 -30.57
CA THR A 593 -28.09 1.58 -31.70
C THR A 593 -29.15 0.48 -31.57
N LEU A 594 -28.76 -0.73 -31.19
CA LEU A 594 -29.69 -1.87 -31.02
C LEU A 594 -30.64 -1.69 -29.84
N TYR A 595 -30.19 -1.04 -28.77
CA TYR A 595 -30.88 -1.00 -27.48
C TYR A 595 -31.25 0.43 -27.03
N ARG A 596 -31.30 1.41 -27.95
CA ARG A 596 -31.45 2.84 -27.62
C ARG A 596 -32.63 3.16 -26.70
N ASN A 597 -33.73 2.41 -26.83
CA ASN A 597 -34.96 2.62 -26.04
C ASN A 597 -34.97 1.84 -24.72
N GLN A 598 -34.00 0.96 -24.49
CA GLN A 598 -33.91 0.09 -23.31
C GLN A 598 -32.83 0.58 -22.32
N ILE A 599 -31.85 1.36 -22.80
CA ILE A 599 -30.76 1.87 -21.99
C ILE A 599 -31.18 3.20 -21.35
N GLN A 600 -31.29 3.23 -20.03
CA GLN A 600 -31.53 4.43 -19.22
C GLN A 600 -30.66 4.39 -17.98
N ASN A 601 -30.32 5.55 -17.40
CA ASN A 601 -29.52 5.64 -16.18
C ASN A 601 -28.27 4.76 -16.23
N ALA A 602 -27.53 4.88 -17.33
CA ALA A 602 -26.40 4.03 -17.64
C ALA A 602 -25.20 4.84 -18.13
N LYS A 603 -24.01 4.31 -17.84
CA LYS A 603 -22.77 4.73 -18.48
C LYS A 603 -22.35 3.66 -19.48
N LEU A 604 -22.13 4.06 -20.73
CA LEU A 604 -21.54 3.22 -21.76
C LEU A 604 -20.07 3.59 -21.89
N MET A 605 -19.16 2.62 -21.86
CA MET A 605 -17.72 2.86 -21.83
C MET A 605 -16.99 1.86 -22.71
N SER A 606 -16.07 2.36 -23.54
CA SER A 606 -15.14 1.54 -24.28
C SER A 606 -13.88 1.32 -23.44
N MET A 607 -13.32 0.11 -23.49
CA MET A 607 -12.04 -0.26 -22.89
C MET A 607 -10.87 -0.03 -23.87
N SER A 608 -11.15 0.40 -25.11
CA SER A 608 -10.16 0.58 -26.18
C SER A 608 -9.23 -0.64 -26.36
N GLY A 609 -9.80 -1.84 -26.22
CA GLY A 609 -9.11 -3.12 -26.10
C GLY A 609 -9.81 -4.06 -25.12
N PHE A 610 -9.10 -5.08 -24.63
CA PHE A 610 -9.53 -6.01 -23.57
C PHE A 610 -8.88 -5.66 -22.24
N ASP A 611 -8.95 -4.39 -21.86
CA ASP A 611 -8.27 -3.85 -20.68
C ASP A 611 -9.13 -3.95 -19.42
N GLN A 612 -8.83 -4.94 -18.57
CA GLN A 612 -9.53 -5.18 -17.31
C GLN A 612 -9.35 -4.02 -16.31
N ASP A 613 -8.24 -3.29 -16.36
CA ASP A 613 -7.98 -2.17 -15.46
C ASP A 613 -8.92 -0.99 -15.74
N THR A 614 -9.35 -0.80 -16.99
CA THR A 614 -10.40 0.18 -17.33
C THR A 614 -11.70 -0.12 -16.58
N VAL A 615 -12.07 -1.40 -16.50
CA VAL A 615 -13.28 -1.83 -15.79
C VAL A 615 -13.15 -1.52 -14.31
N MET A 616 -12.09 -1.99 -13.67
CA MET A 616 -11.90 -1.83 -12.23
C MET A 616 -11.77 -0.36 -11.82
N ARG A 617 -11.06 0.44 -12.62
CA ARG A 617 -10.88 1.88 -12.40
C ARG A 617 -12.20 2.65 -12.43
N GLU A 618 -13.07 2.38 -13.40
CA GLU A 618 -14.35 3.08 -13.51
C GLU A 618 -15.24 2.82 -12.30
N LEU A 619 -15.30 1.55 -11.86
CA LEU A 619 -16.08 1.17 -10.69
C LEU A 619 -15.56 1.90 -9.45
N ARG A 620 -14.25 1.83 -9.22
CA ARG A 620 -13.57 2.47 -8.09
C ARG A 620 -13.77 3.99 -8.07
N THR A 621 -13.55 4.64 -9.22
CA THR A 621 -13.69 6.10 -9.36
C THR A 621 -15.12 6.55 -9.06
N THR A 622 -16.10 5.79 -9.55
CA THR A 622 -17.51 6.12 -9.34
C THR A 622 -17.92 5.96 -7.88
N LEU A 623 -17.55 4.85 -7.24
CA LEU A 623 -17.87 4.60 -5.82
C LEU A 623 -17.21 5.63 -4.90
N ARG A 624 -15.93 5.96 -5.11
CA ARG A 624 -15.19 6.97 -4.32
C ARG A 624 -15.77 8.38 -4.46
N ALA A 625 -16.29 8.72 -5.64
CA ALA A 625 -16.98 9.99 -5.85
C ALA A 625 -18.38 10.05 -5.20
N GLY A 626 -18.75 9.06 -4.38
CA GLY A 626 -20.08 8.93 -3.77
C GLY A 626 -21.16 8.45 -4.75
N GLY A 627 -20.77 8.00 -5.95
CA GLY A 627 -21.67 7.41 -6.92
C GLY A 627 -22.07 5.99 -6.54
N ARG A 628 -23.26 5.55 -6.98
CA ARG A 628 -23.76 4.20 -6.75
C ARG A 628 -23.70 3.39 -8.04
N ILE A 629 -23.17 2.17 -7.96
CA ILE A 629 -23.24 1.19 -9.05
C ILE A 629 -23.95 -0.04 -8.52
N LYS A 630 -25.09 -0.39 -9.10
CA LYS A 630 -25.84 -1.60 -8.75
C LYS A 630 -25.46 -2.78 -9.63
N GLU A 631 -25.09 -2.49 -10.87
CA GLU A 631 -24.90 -3.51 -11.90
C GLU A 631 -23.85 -3.09 -12.94
N MET A 632 -23.06 -4.05 -13.41
CA MET A 632 -22.17 -3.88 -14.55
C MET A 632 -22.37 -4.98 -15.60
N HIS A 633 -22.15 -4.61 -16.86
CA HIS A 633 -22.24 -5.50 -18.00
C HIS A 633 -20.91 -5.54 -18.77
N LEU A 634 -20.36 -6.75 -18.94
CA LEU A 634 -19.23 -7.01 -19.84
C LEU A 634 -19.78 -7.37 -21.23
N CYS A 635 -19.67 -6.43 -22.16
CA CYS A 635 -20.23 -6.52 -23.52
C CYS A 635 -19.13 -6.79 -24.55
N VAL A 636 -18.48 -7.94 -24.45
CA VAL A 636 -17.35 -8.34 -25.32
C VAL A 636 -17.78 -9.19 -26.52
N SER A 637 -16.87 -9.37 -27.48
CA SER A 637 -17.02 -10.27 -28.63
C SER A 637 -17.06 -11.74 -28.23
N ARG A 638 -17.52 -12.60 -29.14
CA ARG A 638 -17.60 -14.06 -28.94
C ARG A 638 -16.43 -14.82 -29.58
N ASP A 639 -15.41 -14.11 -30.02
CA ASP A 639 -14.18 -14.69 -30.54
C ASP A 639 -13.26 -15.13 -29.39
N SER A 640 -12.09 -15.69 -29.75
CA SER A 640 -11.10 -16.17 -28.78
C SER A 640 -10.75 -15.10 -27.74
N ASP A 641 -10.56 -13.88 -28.19
CA ASP A 641 -10.02 -12.79 -27.38
C ASP A 641 -11.08 -12.30 -26.37
N GLY A 642 -12.34 -12.19 -26.80
CA GLY A 642 -13.45 -11.86 -25.91
C GLY A 642 -13.74 -12.95 -24.88
N MET A 643 -13.59 -14.22 -25.25
CA MET A 643 -13.74 -15.34 -24.30
C MET A 643 -12.58 -15.40 -23.30
N GLU A 644 -11.35 -15.20 -23.75
CA GLU A 644 -10.16 -15.15 -22.89
C GLU A 644 -10.27 -14.02 -21.86
N PHE A 645 -10.74 -12.84 -22.27
CA PHE A 645 -11.00 -11.73 -21.35
C PHE A 645 -11.99 -12.11 -20.24
N LEU A 646 -13.08 -12.81 -20.57
CA LEU A 646 -14.05 -13.25 -19.56
C LEU A 646 -13.46 -14.29 -18.61
N ASP A 647 -12.64 -15.20 -19.10
CA ASP A 647 -11.96 -16.22 -18.29
C ASP A 647 -10.94 -15.59 -17.34
N GLN A 648 -10.20 -14.58 -17.79
CA GLN A 648 -9.28 -13.80 -16.95
C GLN A 648 -10.05 -13.02 -15.89
N PHE A 649 -11.14 -12.32 -16.28
CA PHE A 649 -11.95 -11.57 -15.34
C PHE A 649 -12.61 -12.46 -14.28
N ALA A 650 -13.02 -13.68 -14.65
CA ALA A 650 -13.60 -14.65 -13.72
C ALA A 650 -12.62 -15.15 -12.64
N GLN A 651 -11.31 -14.97 -12.85
CA GLN A 651 -10.27 -15.30 -11.87
C GLN A 651 -9.94 -14.13 -10.93
N HIS A 652 -10.59 -12.97 -11.11
CA HIS A 652 -10.30 -11.79 -10.30
C HIS A 652 -10.66 -12.04 -8.81
N PRO A 653 -9.78 -11.70 -7.83
CA PRO A 653 -9.99 -12.03 -6.41
C PRO A 653 -11.29 -11.48 -5.81
N LEU A 654 -11.76 -10.33 -6.30
CA LEU A 654 -13.00 -9.70 -5.83
C LEU A 654 -14.27 -10.31 -6.47
N TYR A 655 -14.14 -11.17 -7.48
CA TYR A 655 -15.30 -11.77 -8.15
C TYR A 655 -15.75 -13.04 -7.43
N GLN A 656 -17.02 -13.08 -7.03
CA GLN A 656 -17.65 -14.26 -6.46
C GLN A 656 -18.52 -14.95 -7.50
N ALA A 657 -18.01 -16.06 -8.04
CA ALA A 657 -18.62 -16.78 -9.15
C ALA A 657 -19.99 -17.40 -8.82
N ASP A 658 -20.20 -17.83 -7.58
CA ASP A 658 -21.45 -18.41 -7.09
C ASP A 658 -22.59 -17.38 -7.02
N GLN A 659 -22.26 -16.15 -6.65
CA GLN A 659 -23.21 -15.05 -6.51
C GLN A 659 -23.29 -14.15 -7.75
N LYS A 660 -22.32 -14.25 -8.67
CA LYS A 660 -22.13 -13.34 -9.82
C LYS A 660 -22.06 -11.87 -9.40
N VAL A 661 -21.32 -11.62 -8.33
CA VAL A 661 -21.09 -10.27 -7.80
C VAL A 661 -19.61 -9.96 -7.69
N LEU A 662 -19.30 -8.68 -7.81
CA LEU A 662 -18.00 -8.14 -7.40
C LEU A 662 -18.14 -7.65 -5.95
N LYS A 663 -17.31 -8.18 -5.05
CA LYS A 663 -17.27 -7.76 -3.65
C LYS A 663 -16.72 -6.35 -3.52
N THR A 664 -17.39 -5.54 -2.71
CA THR A 664 -16.95 -4.19 -2.37
C THR A 664 -16.57 -4.10 -0.89
N ALA A 665 -15.84 -3.04 -0.51
CA ALA A 665 -15.41 -2.83 0.87
C ALA A 665 -16.59 -2.57 1.82
N GLU A 666 -16.37 -2.78 3.12
CA GLU A 666 -17.39 -2.58 4.15
C GLU A 666 -17.98 -1.15 4.08
N GLY A 667 -19.30 -1.05 3.91
CA GLY A 667 -20.02 0.22 3.70
C GLY A 667 -20.49 0.48 2.26
N TYR A 668 -20.08 -0.34 1.27
CA TYR A 668 -20.59 -0.30 -0.10
C TYR A 668 -21.46 -1.53 -0.42
N GLU A 669 -22.39 -1.40 -1.38
CA GLU A 669 -23.16 -2.55 -1.87
C GLU A 669 -22.34 -3.34 -2.90
N ASP A 670 -22.50 -4.67 -2.91
CA ASP A 670 -21.91 -5.54 -3.93
C ASP A 670 -22.49 -5.24 -5.31
N ILE A 671 -21.65 -5.33 -6.35
CA ILE A 671 -22.04 -5.00 -7.72
C ILE A 671 -22.41 -6.28 -8.47
N LYS A 672 -23.62 -6.34 -9.04
CA LYS A 672 -24.04 -7.47 -9.88
C LYS A 672 -23.32 -7.45 -11.22
N ILE A 673 -22.84 -8.61 -11.69
CA ILE A 673 -22.14 -8.74 -12.97
C ILE A 673 -22.99 -9.55 -13.95
N LYS A 674 -23.07 -9.06 -15.20
CA LYS A 674 -23.62 -9.81 -16.34
C LYS A 674 -22.68 -9.78 -17.54
N SER A 675 -22.47 -10.94 -18.15
CA SER A 675 -21.78 -11.04 -19.44
C SER A 675 -22.79 -11.03 -20.57
N ASN A 676 -22.73 -10.03 -21.44
CA ASN A 676 -23.59 -9.89 -22.60
C ASN A 676 -22.78 -10.19 -23.86
N LEU A 677 -23.15 -11.25 -24.58
CA LEU A 677 -22.48 -11.63 -25.82
C LEU A 677 -23.42 -11.43 -27.04
N PRO A 678 -22.88 -11.05 -28.20
CA PRO A 678 -23.59 -11.13 -29.48
C PRO A 678 -24.22 -12.51 -29.69
N ARG A 679 -25.45 -12.55 -30.22
CA ARG A 679 -26.18 -13.81 -30.43
C ARG A 679 -25.88 -14.42 -31.79
N PHE A 680 -25.78 -13.58 -32.82
CA PHE A 680 -25.62 -13.98 -34.22
C PHE A 680 -24.35 -13.41 -34.86
N GLY A 681 -23.92 -12.22 -34.44
CA GLY A 681 -22.65 -11.62 -34.87
C GLY A 681 -21.44 -12.16 -34.09
N LYS A 682 -20.23 -11.92 -34.61
CA LYS A 682 -18.98 -12.20 -33.87
C LYS A 682 -18.71 -11.14 -32.81
N ASN A 683 -19.02 -9.88 -33.14
CA ASN A 683 -18.96 -8.71 -32.27
C ASN A 683 -20.27 -7.91 -32.38
N TRP A 684 -20.39 -6.79 -31.65
CA TRP A 684 -21.63 -6.00 -31.64
C TRP A 684 -21.92 -5.27 -32.96
N SER A 685 -20.89 -4.92 -33.73
CA SER A 685 -21.05 -4.35 -35.07
C SER A 685 -21.65 -5.37 -36.04
N ASP A 686 -21.12 -6.59 -36.06
CA ASP A 686 -21.66 -7.69 -36.85
C ASP A 686 -23.09 -8.04 -36.43
N GLU A 687 -23.38 -8.04 -35.12
CA GLU A 687 -24.72 -8.28 -34.58
C GLU A 687 -25.73 -7.28 -35.12
N LEU A 688 -25.35 -5.99 -35.15
CA LEU A 688 -26.18 -4.93 -35.71
C LEU A 688 -26.42 -5.13 -37.21
N GLN A 689 -25.39 -5.45 -37.98
CA GLN A 689 -25.53 -5.70 -39.41
C GLN A 689 -26.44 -6.91 -39.69
N VAL A 690 -26.22 -8.03 -39.01
CA VAL A 690 -27.05 -9.24 -39.17
C VAL A 690 -28.50 -8.97 -38.81
N LYS A 691 -28.77 -8.25 -37.72
CA LYS A 691 -30.14 -7.88 -37.34
C LYS A 691 -30.79 -6.92 -38.34
N ARG A 692 -30.05 -5.93 -38.85
CA ARG A 692 -30.54 -5.03 -39.91
C ARG A 692 -30.87 -5.78 -41.18
N GLU A 693 -30.00 -6.67 -41.63
CA GLU A 693 -30.27 -7.53 -42.80
C GLU A 693 -31.48 -8.42 -42.60
N ARG A 694 -31.63 -9.04 -41.42
CA ARG A 694 -32.79 -9.88 -41.11
C ARG A 694 -34.07 -9.07 -41.07
N HIS A 695 -34.03 -7.86 -40.53
CA HIS A 695 -35.17 -6.95 -40.55
C HIS A 695 -35.53 -6.52 -41.98
N GLN A 696 -34.53 -6.19 -42.82
CA GLN A 696 -34.73 -5.85 -44.23
C GLN A 696 -35.20 -7.04 -45.08
N LYS A 697 -34.65 -8.25 -44.87
CA LYS A 697 -35.09 -9.49 -45.51
C LYS A 697 -36.49 -9.88 -45.05
N GLY A 698 -36.80 -9.71 -43.76
CA GLY A 698 -38.14 -9.88 -43.20
C GLY A 698 -39.14 -8.91 -43.83
N TYR A 699 -38.80 -7.62 -43.96
CA TYR A 699 -39.60 -6.64 -44.68
C TYR A 699 -39.71 -6.93 -46.18
N ALA A 700 -38.66 -7.44 -46.83
CA ALA A 700 -38.68 -7.83 -48.24
C ALA A 700 -39.52 -9.08 -48.49
N ILE A 701 -39.54 -10.03 -47.54
CA ILE A 701 -40.41 -11.21 -47.57
C ILE A 701 -41.86 -10.79 -47.30
N LEU A 702 -42.11 -9.91 -46.32
CA LEU A 702 -43.43 -9.33 -46.03
C LEU A 702 -43.94 -8.45 -47.18
N SER A 703 -43.09 -7.70 -47.86
CA SER A 703 -43.47 -6.88 -49.02
C SER A 703 -43.68 -7.71 -50.28
N LYS A 704 -42.89 -8.78 -50.51
CA LYS A 704 -43.12 -9.78 -51.57
C LYS A 704 -44.38 -10.61 -51.34
N THR A 705 -44.66 -11.01 -50.11
CA THR A 705 -45.92 -11.67 -49.73
C THR A 705 -47.10 -10.71 -49.77
N ALA A 706 -46.92 -9.43 -49.45
CA ALA A 706 -47.94 -8.39 -49.66
C ALA A 706 -48.21 -8.10 -51.14
N THR A 707 -47.20 -8.12 -52.03
CA THR A 707 -47.38 -7.99 -53.50
C THR A 707 -47.98 -9.24 -54.14
N THR A 708 -47.63 -10.45 -53.68
CA THR A 708 -48.31 -11.68 -54.11
C THR A 708 -49.73 -11.80 -53.54
N ALA A 709 -49.99 -11.30 -52.32
CA ALA A 709 -51.33 -11.23 -51.74
C ALA A 709 -52.19 -10.12 -52.37
N THR A 710 -51.63 -8.97 -52.76
CA THR A 710 -52.36 -7.94 -53.52
C THR A 710 -52.58 -8.34 -54.97
N SER A 711 -51.67 -9.07 -55.64
CA SER A 711 -51.94 -9.62 -56.98
C SER A 711 -52.98 -10.76 -56.95
N LYS A 712 -53.02 -11.59 -55.89
CA LYS A 712 -54.11 -12.57 -55.67
C LYS A 712 -55.43 -11.91 -55.24
N ARG A 713 -55.41 -10.84 -54.45
CA ARG A 713 -56.62 -10.06 -54.09
C ARG A 713 -57.14 -9.21 -55.26
N TYR A 714 -56.30 -8.68 -56.15
CA TYR A 714 -56.74 -7.99 -57.37
C TYR A 714 -57.38 -8.95 -58.39
N ARG A 715 -56.97 -10.23 -58.43
CA ARG A 715 -57.67 -11.26 -59.22
C ARG A 715 -58.95 -11.78 -58.54
N ALA A 716 -59.07 -11.71 -57.22
CA ALA A 716 -60.27 -12.11 -56.49
C ALA A 716 -61.32 -10.97 -56.37
N CYS A 717 -60.93 -9.70 -56.55
CA CYS A 717 -61.81 -8.54 -56.46
C CYS A 717 -62.33 -8.03 -57.82
N GLN A 718 -62.42 -8.91 -58.83
CA GLN A 718 -63.20 -8.68 -60.05
C GLN A 718 -64.51 -9.49 -60.09
N HIS A 719 -64.83 -10.28 -59.06
CA HIS A 719 -65.99 -11.18 -59.06
C HIS A 719 -67.03 -10.97 -57.96
N CYS A 720 -66.90 -9.98 -57.08
CA CYS A 720 -67.97 -9.61 -56.15
C CYS A 720 -68.29 -8.12 -56.24
N ARG A 721 -69.18 -7.79 -57.17
CA ARG A 721 -70.05 -6.62 -57.03
C ARG A 721 -71.00 -6.87 -55.84
N THR A 722 -71.38 -5.77 -55.20
CA THR A 722 -72.55 -5.56 -54.32
C THR A 722 -72.26 -5.43 -52.81
N LEU A 723 -72.77 -4.31 -52.27
CA LEU A 723 -72.93 -3.89 -50.86
C LEU A 723 -71.78 -3.16 -50.18
N VAL A 724 -71.63 -1.90 -50.60
CA VAL A 724 -71.26 -0.78 -49.74
C VAL A 724 -72.41 -0.50 -48.76
N ARG A 725 -72.17 -0.61 -47.44
CA ARG A 725 -72.62 0.37 -46.41
C ARG A 725 -72.16 -0.03 -44.99
N CYS A 726 -71.51 0.96 -44.36
CA CYS A 726 -71.38 1.20 -42.93
C CYS A 726 -70.67 0.16 -42.04
N TRP A 727 -69.41 0.44 -41.70
CA TRP A 727 -69.05 0.69 -40.29
C TRP A 727 -67.73 1.48 -40.19
N SER A 728 -67.85 2.66 -39.57
CA SER A 728 -66.77 3.53 -39.13
C SER A 728 -66.13 2.93 -37.87
N GLY A 729 -64.86 2.55 -37.97
CA GLY A 729 -64.07 2.03 -36.86
C GLY A 729 -62.65 1.80 -37.34
N GLY A 730 -61.89 2.88 -37.44
CA GLY A 730 -60.51 2.86 -37.91
C GLY A 730 -59.61 2.14 -36.93
N PHE A 731 -59.17 0.95 -37.30
CA PHE A 731 -57.90 0.40 -36.84
C PHE A 731 -57.13 -0.05 -38.07
N THR A 732 -56.00 0.60 -38.32
CA THR A 732 -55.06 0.19 -39.36
C THR A 732 -54.35 -1.08 -38.91
N LEU A 733 -53.94 -1.94 -39.86
CA LEU A 733 -53.19 -3.19 -39.63
C LEU A 733 -51.95 -3.03 -38.72
N TYR A 734 -51.50 -1.80 -38.48
CA TYR A 734 -50.39 -1.43 -37.62
C TYR A 734 -50.61 -1.80 -36.15
N GLU A 735 -51.84 -1.71 -35.65
CA GLU A 735 -52.12 -1.96 -34.23
C GLU A 735 -52.23 -3.45 -33.89
N ILE A 736 -52.63 -4.29 -34.84
CA ILE A 736 -52.70 -5.75 -34.65
C ILE A 736 -51.29 -6.37 -34.61
N CYS A 737 -50.30 -5.76 -35.28
CA CYS A 737 -48.91 -6.24 -35.26
C CYS A 737 -48.18 -5.91 -33.94
N MET A 738 -48.58 -4.86 -33.22
CA MET A 738 -47.97 -4.50 -31.93
C MET A 738 -48.31 -5.50 -30.81
N LEU A 739 -49.46 -6.18 -30.87
CA LEU A 739 -49.89 -7.11 -29.81
C LEU A 739 -49.27 -8.51 -29.87
N ARG A 740 -48.62 -8.91 -30.97
CA ARG A 740 -47.94 -10.22 -31.08
C ARG A 740 -46.46 -10.21 -30.74
N SER A 741 -45.86 -9.04 -30.52
CA SER A 741 -44.43 -8.93 -30.19
C SER A 741 -44.14 -9.07 -28.68
N SER A 742 -45.18 -9.16 -27.84
CA SER A 742 -45.06 -9.26 -26.38
C SER A 742 -44.98 -10.71 -25.86
N LEU A 743 -44.98 -11.70 -26.74
CA LEU A 743 -44.82 -13.12 -26.39
C LEU A 743 -43.84 -13.76 -27.37
N ILE A 744 -42.55 -13.56 -27.12
CA ILE A 744 -41.45 -14.52 -27.25
C ILE A 744 -40.26 -13.80 -26.58
N ILE A 745 -40.11 -14.04 -25.28
CA ILE A 745 -38.82 -14.15 -24.58
C ILE A 745 -38.81 -15.53 -23.97
#